data_AF-A0A318A0W7-F1
#
_entry.id   AF-A0A318A0W7-F1
#
_cell.length_a   1.000
_cell.length_b   1.000
_cell.length_c   1.000
_cell.angle_alpha   90.00
_cell.angle_beta   90.00
_cell.angle_gamma   90.00
#
_symmetry.space_group_name_H-M   'P 1'
#
loop_
_entity.id
_entity.type
_entity.pdbx_description
1 polymer ?
#
loop_
_entity_poly.entity_id
_entity_poly.type
_entity_poly.pdbx_seq_one_letter_code
_entity_poly.pdbx_strand_id
1 'polypeptide(L)'
;MKKIVKLQQTYQQLLHAACADPFAFLGPYLPQEQGALRVWLPNADKVELILEGQPRIALERDEFGGFILKSDHDLRFTHYQLAVDWAGTEQIIDDPYQYHSLYAEFEQLHTPKQMYHHMGAQFVTLERDGHQISGTRFLVYAPHASACSLIGAFNHWDGRRHPMQRLDYGIWGLFIPNLPEGTQYKFELKGPHGEGLPHKADPWGFYAEQYPSLASVTYDHRRYQWQDTQWQQRPVSEKRKQALSFYELHPGSWKRGEDGRFLTYRELADQLVPYLVDMGYTHVELMPVSEHPFYGSWGYQPIGLFAPTSRYGTPDDFKYFVDQCHQAQIGVVLDWVPAHFPSDSHGLANFDGTPLYHDPDPRRGWHQDWNSYIYDLGREHVRRFLVSNALYWFEMFHIDGIRVDAVASMLYLDYSRSHDQWIPNVDGGRENYDAIAMLKWMNEEVYKHFPNAMTIAEESTAFPGVSAPTFVGGLGFGFKWNMGWMHDSLSYIKEDPVHRKYHHNTLTFPLIYAFSENYVLSLSHDEVVYGKQSLIYKMPGDEWQQTANMRAYLGYMYGQPGKKLNFMGAEFAQTGEWNHDDQLQWFLLEFERHKGVQNLVRDLNQLYRTHSALHELDCDPQGFEWRLQDAADASIIAHERINSAGERVLVITNFTPVPHEAFRLGVPVSATYQLLLNTDEKRYGGSGFDVLSVVNSDRVPSEGLAQSLRLRIPPLATLFYKLN
;
A
#
# COMPACT_ATOMS: atom_id res chain seq x y z
N MET A 1 -17.05 -42.60 37.59
CA MET A 1 -16.19 -42.94 36.44
C MET A 1 -16.31 -41.95 35.28
N LYS A 2 -17.46 -41.78 34.59
CA LYS A 2 -17.56 -40.83 33.43
C LYS A 2 -17.13 -39.38 33.73
N LYS A 3 -17.52 -38.82 34.89
CA LYS A 3 -17.12 -37.45 35.31
C LYS A 3 -15.59 -37.31 35.52
N ILE A 4 -14.94 -38.31 36.13
CA ILE A 4 -13.49 -38.33 36.38
C ILE A 4 -12.72 -38.43 35.05
N VAL A 5 -13.20 -39.26 34.11
CA VAL A 5 -12.58 -39.39 32.78
C VAL A 5 -12.64 -38.07 32.00
N LYS A 6 -13.76 -37.32 32.07
CA LYS A 6 -13.88 -36.02 31.39
C LYS A 6 -12.94 -34.97 32.01
N LEU A 7 -12.84 -34.92 33.34
CA LEU A 7 -11.97 -33.98 34.04
C LEU A 7 -10.47 -34.26 33.73
N GLN A 8 -10.07 -35.53 33.77
CA GLN A 8 -8.72 -35.94 33.39
C GLN A 8 -8.41 -35.58 31.92
N GLN A 9 -9.36 -35.79 31.00
CA GLN A 9 -9.18 -35.43 29.59
C GLN A 9 -8.95 -33.93 29.38
N THR A 10 -9.71 -33.06 30.06
CA THR A 10 -9.53 -31.61 29.92
C THR A 10 -8.19 -31.14 30.47
N TYR A 11 -7.70 -31.69 31.59
CA TYR A 11 -6.35 -31.39 32.06
C TYR A 11 -5.26 -31.85 31.11
N GLN A 12 -5.42 -33.02 30.46
CA GLN A 12 -4.49 -33.44 29.42
C GLN A 12 -4.50 -32.47 28.22
N GLN A 13 -5.68 -31.98 27.82
CA GLN A 13 -5.78 -30.95 26.79
C GLN A 13 -5.06 -29.66 27.20
N LEU A 14 -5.25 -29.18 28.43
CA LEU A 14 -4.55 -27.99 28.94
C LEU A 14 -3.02 -28.17 29.00
N LEU A 15 -2.55 -29.34 29.45
CA LEU A 15 -1.13 -29.70 29.47
C LEU A 15 -0.47 -29.69 28.09
N HIS A 16 -1.23 -30.01 27.04
CA HIS A 16 -0.76 -30.07 25.66
C HIS A 16 -1.14 -28.83 24.81
N ALA A 17 -1.63 -27.75 25.44
CA ALA A 17 -2.14 -26.55 24.74
C ALA A 17 -3.17 -26.90 23.64
N ALA A 18 -4.06 -27.83 23.95
CA ALA A 18 -5.03 -28.45 23.05
C ALA A 18 -6.49 -28.28 23.54
N CYS A 19 -6.75 -27.30 24.42
CA CYS A 19 -8.08 -27.05 24.96
C CYS A 19 -8.82 -26.01 24.09
N ALA A 20 -10.00 -26.39 23.57
CA ALA A 20 -10.81 -25.53 22.69
C ALA A 20 -11.88 -24.70 23.43
N ASP A 21 -12.24 -25.10 24.65
CA ASP A 21 -13.35 -24.56 25.43
C ASP A 21 -12.93 -24.33 26.89
N PRO A 22 -11.92 -23.46 27.14
CA PRO A 22 -11.40 -23.25 28.48
C PRO A 22 -12.44 -22.63 29.43
N PHE A 23 -13.35 -21.77 28.98
CA PHE A 23 -14.34 -21.13 29.87
C PHE A 23 -15.39 -22.11 30.43
N ALA A 24 -15.62 -23.25 29.79
CA ALA A 24 -16.48 -24.30 30.35
C ALA A 24 -15.82 -25.05 31.52
N PHE A 25 -14.52 -24.85 31.74
CA PHE A 25 -13.73 -25.60 32.73
C PHE A 25 -12.97 -24.72 33.73
N LEU A 26 -12.46 -23.56 33.31
CA LEU A 26 -11.71 -22.59 34.09
C LEU A 26 -12.58 -21.40 34.50
N GLY A 27 -12.14 -20.67 35.52
CA GLY A 27 -12.84 -19.51 36.04
C GLY A 27 -13.97 -19.88 37.03
N PRO A 28 -14.88 -18.94 37.30
CA PRO A 28 -15.85 -19.04 38.41
C PRO A 28 -17.18 -19.70 38.01
N TYR A 29 -17.37 -20.10 36.75
CA TYR A 29 -18.64 -20.64 36.24
C TYR A 29 -18.71 -22.16 36.33
N LEU A 30 -18.40 -22.69 37.51
CA LEU A 30 -18.45 -24.12 37.78
C LEU A 30 -19.82 -24.55 38.33
N PRO A 31 -20.24 -25.81 38.09
CA PRO A 31 -21.33 -26.39 38.86
C PRO A 31 -20.96 -26.43 40.35
N GLN A 32 -21.90 -26.11 41.23
CA GLN A 32 -21.67 -25.98 42.68
C GLN A 32 -20.97 -27.22 43.31
N GLU A 33 -21.25 -28.43 42.81
CA GLU A 33 -20.60 -29.68 43.23
C GLU A 33 -19.09 -29.74 42.95
N GLN A 34 -18.57 -28.88 42.06
CA GLN A 34 -17.18 -28.90 41.59
C GLN A 34 -16.30 -27.81 42.25
N GLY A 35 -16.89 -26.92 43.04
CA GLY A 35 -16.23 -25.78 43.68
C GLY A 35 -16.67 -24.43 43.11
N ALA A 36 -16.12 -23.35 43.67
CA ALA A 36 -16.45 -21.97 43.33
C ALA A 36 -15.55 -21.37 42.23
N LEU A 37 -14.35 -21.93 42.04
CA LEU A 37 -13.34 -21.43 41.10
C LEU A 37 -12.36 -22.55 40.74
N ARG A 38 -12.01 -22.65 39.45
CA ARG A 38 -10.91 -23.50 38.96
C ARG A 38 -9.92 -22.68 38.16
N VAL A 39 -8.65 -22.81 38.50
CA VAL A 39 -7.56 -22.05 37.90
C VAL A 39 -6.51 -23.01 37.34
N TRP A 40 -6.01 -22.70 36.15
CA TRP A 40 -4.92 -23.43 35.51
C TRP A 40 -3.70 -22.54 35.36
N LEU A 41 -2.71 -22.75 36.22
CA LEU A 41 -1.45 -22.01 36.24
C LEU A 41 -0.30 -23.01 36.33
N PRO A 42 0.12 -23.60 35.20
CA PRO A 42 1.18 -24.60 35.20
C PRO A 42 2.48 -23.99 35.75
N ASN A 43 3.18 -24.76 36.58
CA ASN A 43 4.40 -24.37 37.31
C ASN A 43 4.19 -23.38 38.49
N ALA A 44 2.95 -23.01 38.84
CA ALA A 44 2.70 -22.29 40.08
C ALA A 44 2.82 -23.26 41.27
N ASP A 45 3.42 -22.79 42.36
CA ASP A 45 3.56 -23.57 43.59
C ASP A 45 2.35 -23.40 44.51
N LYS A 46 1.79 -22.18 44.56
CA LYS A 46 0.64 -21.83 45.38
C LYS A 46 -0.22 -20.78 44.67
N VAL A 47 -1.54 -20.87 44.87
CA VAL A 47 -2.51 -19.88 44.39
C VAL A 47 -3.47 -19.54 45.54
N GLU A 48 -3.69 -18.25 45.78
CA GLU A 48 -4.65 -17.74 46.75
C GLU A 48 -5.63 -16.77 46.09
N LEU A 49 -6.91 -16.91 46.40
CA LEU A 49 -7.96 -15.98 46.01
C LEU A 49 -7.87 -14.70 46.86
N ILE A 50 -7.96 -13.55 46.20
CA ILE A 50 -8.09 -12.23 46.82
C ILE A 50 -9.49 -11.69 46.52
N LEU A 51 -10.24 -11.41 47.58
CA LEU A 51 -11.50 -10.68 47.56
C LEU A 51 -11.34 -9.40 48.38
N GLU A 52 -11.91 -8.29 47.89
CA GLU A 52 -11.79 -7.00 48.57
C GLU A 52 -12.33 -7.07 50.00
N GLY A 53 -11.54 -6.60 50.97
CA GLY A 53 -11.91 -6.57 52.39
C GLY A 53 -11.95 -7.94 53.10
N GLN A 54 -11.51 -9.02 52.45
CA GLN A 54 -11.49 -10.37 53.03
C GLN A 54 -10.06 -10.94 53.16
N PRO A 55 -9.82 -11.89 54.08
CA PRO A 55 -8.55 -12.62 54.11
C PRO A 55 -8.36 -13.45 52.84
N ARG A 56 -7.11 -13.62 52.41
CA ARG A 56 -6.77 -14.46 51.26
C ARG A 56 -7.19 -15.91 51.52
N ILE A 57 -7.71 -16.57 50.48
CA ILE A 57 -8.20 -17.95 50.58
C ILE A 57 -7.34 -18.85 49.69
N ALA A 58 -6.61 -19.80 50.29
CA ALA A 58 -5.77 -20.72 49.53
C ALA A 58 -6.62 -21.68 48.68
N LEU A 59 -6.24 -21.86 47.41
CA LEU A 59 -6.82 -22.88 46.55
C LEU A 59 -6.11 -24.22 46.77
N GLU A 60 -6.86 -25.32 46.68
CA GLU A 60 -6.30 -26.67 46.75
C GLU A 60 -5.78 -27.09 45.38
N ARG A 61 -4.56 -27.62 45.32
CA ARG A 61 -4.05 -28.25 44.11
C ARG A 61 -4.66 -29.64 43.94
N ASP A 62 -5.27 -29.90 42.80
CA ASP A 62 -5.85 -31.21 42.50
C ASP A 62 -4.82 -32.21 41.96
N GLU A 63 -5.24 -33.47 41.84
CA GLU A 63 -4.39 -34.59 41.41
C GLU A 63 -3.85 -34.46 39.97
N PHE A 64 -4.43 -33.55 39.17
CA PHE A 64 -4.04 -33.31 37.78
C PHE A 64 -3.27 -32.00 37.59
N GLY A 65 -3.05 -31.25 38.69
CA GLY A 65 -2.17 -30.10 38.76
C GLY A 65 -2.86 -28.74 38.67
N GLY A 66 -4.19 -28.68 38.53
CA GLY A 66 -4.97 -27.43 38.59
C GLY A 66 -5.25 -27.01 40.03
N PHE A 67 -5.69 -25.77 40.21
CA PHE A 67 -6.05 -25.20 41.53
C PHE A 67 -7.57 -25.03 41.62
N ILE A 68 -8.19 -25.51 42.70
CA ILE A 68 -9.64 -25.48 42.90
C ILE A 68 -9.97 -24.85 44.25
N LEU A 69 -10.92 -23.92 44.25
CA LEU A 69 -11.54 -23.42 45.46
C LEU A 69 -12.77 -24.27 45.81
N LYS A 70 -12.63 -25.16 46.80
CA LYS A 70 -13.74 -25.94 47.36
C LYS A 70 -14.47 -25.14 48.45
N SER A 71 -15.34 -24.23 48.04
CA SER A 71 -16.17 -23.44 48.96
C SER A 71 -17.51 -23.10 48.33
N ASP A 72 -18.45 -22.60 49.14
CA ASP A 72 -19.78 -22.17 48.70
C ASP A 72 -19.82 -20.69 48.22
N HIS A 73 -18.66 -20.05 48.01
CA HIS A 73 -18.60 -18.69 47.46
C HIS A 73 -19.21 -18.65 46.05
N ASP A 74 -20.00 -17.61 45.77
CA ASP A 74 -20.48 -17.34 44.41
C ASP A 74 -19.63 -16.25 43.76
N LEU A 75 -18.69 -16.65 42.91
CA LEU A 75 -17.78 -15.75 42.23
C LEU A 75 -18.25 -15.37 40.81
N ARG A 76 -19.46 -15.79 40.40
CA ARG A 76 -19.94 -15.60 39.02
C ARG A 76 -20.13 -14.14 38.65
N PHE A 77 -20.43 -13.28 39.62
CA PHE A 77 -20.59 -11.83 39.42
C PHE A 77 -19.62 -10.99 40.24
N THR A 78 -18.79 -11.63 41.06
CA THR A 78 -17.81 -10.96 41.92
C THR A 78 -16.49 -10.81 41.18
N HIS A 79 -15.87 -9.64 41.32
CA HIS A 79 -14.51 -9.41 40.85
C HIS A 79 -13.52 -10.04 41.83
N TYR A 80 -12.49 -10.70 41.30
CA TYR A 80 -11.44 -11.28 42.13
C TYR A 80 -10.09 -11.24 41.44
N GLN A 81 -9.05 -11.30 42.27
CA GLN A 81 -7.67 -11.44 41.85
C GLN A 81 -7.05 -12.70 42.45
N LEU A 82 -5.92 -13.11 41.90
CA LEU A 82 -5.15 -14.27 42.34
C LEU A 82 -3.76 -13.83 42.78
N ALA A 83 -3.35 -14.17 44.00
CA ALA A 83 -1.96 -14.17 44.40
C ALA A 83 -1.34 -15.51 44.01
N VAL A 84 -0.38 -15.49 43.09
CA VAL A 84 0.29 -16.67 42.56
C VAL A 84 1.74 -16.68 42.99
N ASP A 85 2.19 -17.76 43.62
CA ASP A 85 3.58 -17.99 43.98
C ASP A 85 4.29 -18.79 42.89
N TRP A 86 5.35 -18.20 42.34
CA TRP A 86 6.26 -18.81 41.37
C TRP A 86 7.62 -19.00 42.03
N ALA A 87 7.86 -20.17 42.63
CA ALA A 87 9.11 -20.48 43.32
C ALA A 87 9.53 -19.42 44.35
N GLY A 88 8.57 -18.96 45.17
CA GLY A 88 8.78 -17.94 46.20
C GLY A 88 8.64 -16.49 45.72
N THR A 89 8.33 -16.27 44.44
CA THR A 89 8.00 -14.92 43.91
C THR A 89 6.48 -14.79 43.75
N GLU A 90 5.87 -13.89 44.52
CA GLU A 90 4.43 -13.61 44.42
C GLU A 90 4.13 -12.66 43.25
N GLN A 91 3.10 -12.99 42.48
CA GLN A 91 2.49 -12.14 41.46
C GLN A 91 0.98 -12.04 41.72
N ILE A 92 0.44 -10.82 41.76
CA ILE A 92 -1.01 -10.59 41.78
C ILE A 92 -1.48 -10.44 40.33
N ILE A 93 -2.47 -11.24 39.93
CA ILE A 93 -3.06 -11.21 38.59
C ILE A 93 -4.58 -11.16 38.66
N ASP A 94 -5.18 -10.53 37.66
CA ASP A 94 -6.59 -10.70 37.34
C ASP A 94 -6.75 -11.94 36.46
N ASP A 95 -7.66 -12.86 36.84
CA ASP A 95 -7.90 -14.09 36.06
C ASP A 95 -8.59 -13.75 34.72
N PRO A 96 -7.98 -14.03 33.55
CA PRO A 96 -8.63 -13.86 32.25
C PRO A 96 -9.96 -14.62 32.11
N TYR A 97 -10.10 -15.76 32.80
CA TYR A 97 -11.24 -16.66 32.66
C TYR A 97 -12.48 -16.22 33.43
N GLN A 98 -12.45 -15.04 34.08
CA GLN A 98 -13.67 -14.42 34.62
C GLN A 98 -14.44 -13.58 33.58
N TYR A 99 -13.84 -13.25 32.42
CA TYR A 99 -14.42 -12.36 31.41
C TYR A 99 -14.94 -13.13 30.18
N HIS A 100 -16.27 -13.26 30.04
CA HIS A 100 -16.90 -14.06 28.98
C HIS A 100 -17.40 -13.23 27.78
N SER A 101 -17.64 -11.93 27.98
CA SER A 101 -18.16 -11.03 26.95
C SER A 101 -17.05 -10.54 26.00
N LEU A 102 -16.62 -11.41 25.09
CA LEU A 102 -15.47 -11.15 24.21
C LEU A 102 -15.84 -10.33 22.97
N TYR A 103 -17.00 -10.53 22.35
CA TYR A 103 -17.47 -9.69 21.23
C TYR A 103 -18.99 -9.54 21.29
N ALA A 104 -19.52 -8.48 20.66
CA ALA A 104 -20.92 -8.10 20.86
C ALA A 104 -21.84 -8.58 19.73
N GLU A 105 -21.47 -8.42 18.46
CA GLU A 105 -22.43 -8.57 17.35
C GLU A 105 -21.82 -9.17 16.07
N PHE A 106 -22.66 -9.84 15.27
CA PHE A 106 -22.26 -10.45 13.99
C PHE A 106 -21.68 -9.41 13.01
N GLU A 107 -22.32 -8.24 12.88
CA GLU A 107 -21.92 -7.22 11.91
C GLU A 107 -20.50 -6.68 12.16
N GLN A 108 -20.10 -6.58 13.43
CA GLN A 108 -18.76 -6.15 13.85
C GLN A 108 -17.64 -7.02 13.28
N LEU A 109 -17.95 -8.28 12.95
CA LEU A 109 -17.00 -9.29 12.49
C LEU A 109 -17.16 -9.66 11.01
N HIS A 110 -18.17 -9.10 10.32
CA HIS A 110 -18.50 -9.45 8.93
C HIS A 110 -18.65 -8.23 8.01
N THR A 111 -18.68 -7.02 8.55
CA THR A 111 -18.68 -5.78 7.77
C THR A 111 -17.25 -5.27 7.64
N PRO A 112 -16.66 -5.20 6.43
CA PRO A 112 -15.23 -4.88 6.27
C PRO A 112 -14.78 -3.60 7.00
N LYS A 113 -15.65 -2.58 7.01
CA LYS A 113 -15.39 -1.30 7.67
C LYS A 113 -15.30 -1.40 9.20
N GLN A 114 -15.93 -2.42 9.79
CA GLN A 114 -15.94 -2.63 11.25
C GLN A 114 -14.86 -3.61 11.69
N MET A 115 -14.49 -4.58 10.85
CA MET A 115 -13.67 -5.72 11.27
C MET A 115 -12.34 -5.33 11.93
N TYR A 116 -11.61 -4.33 11.41
CA TYR A 116 -10.32 -3.91 11.99
C TYR A 116 -10.44 -3.15 13.32
N HIS A 117 -11.65 -2.79 13.77
CA HIS A 117 -11.90 -2.28 15.13
C HIS A 117 -12.13 -3.41 16.15
N HIS A 118 -12.34 -4.64 15.66
CA HIS A 118 -12.72 -5.77 16.50
C HIS A 118 -11.70 -6.89 16.49
N MET A 119 -11.19 -7.25 15.31
CA MET A 119 -10.20 -8.30 15.08
C MET A 119 -8.81 -7.90 15.58
N GLY A 120 -7.94 -8.89 15.78
CA GLY A 120 -6.59 -8.70 16.29
C GLY A 120 -6.56 -8.34 17.77
N ALA A 121 -5.53 -7.62 18.18
CA ALA A 121 -5.38 -7.10 19.54
C ALA A 121 -6.03 -5.71 19.69
N GLN A 122 -7.06 -5.61 20.54
CA GLN A 122 -7.84 -4.40 20.76
C GLN A 122 -7.86 -4.00 22.24
N PHE A 123 -7.52 -2.75 22.53
CA PHE A 123 -7.64 -2.18 23.87
C PHE A 123 -9.10 -1.92 24.20
N VAL A 124 -9.64 -2.67 25.16
CA VAL A 124 -11.03 -2.56 25.61
C VAL A 124 -11.11 -2.44 27.12
N THR A 125 -12.22 -1.92 27.62
CA THR A 125 -12.53 -1.89 29.05
C THR A 125 -13.81 -2.67 29.27
N LEU A 126 -13.78 -3.63 30.19
CA LEU A 126 -14.92 -4.48 30.53
C LEU A 126 -15.34 -4.20 31.98
N GLU A 127 -16.65 -4.23 32.22
CA GLU A 127 -17.20 -4.11 33.57
C GLU A 127 -17.22 -5.48 34.28
N ARG A 128 -16.79 -5.51 35.54
CA ARG A 128 -16.89 -6.68 36.42
C ARG A 128 -17.15 -6.22 37.85
N ASP A 129 -18.28 -6.62 38.43
CA ASP A 129 -18.67 -6.25 39.81
C ASP A 129 -18.67 -4.72 40.07
N GLY A 130 -19.07 -3.94 39.07
CA GLY A 130 -19.00 -2.47 39.11
C GLY A 130 -17.60 -1.87 38.88
N HIS A 131 -16.55 -2.69 38.78
CA HIS A 131 -15.20 -2.25 38.41
C HIS A 131 -15.03 -2.19 36.89
N GLN A 132 -14.34 -1.16 36.42
CA GLN A 132 -13.94 -1.02 35.01
C GLN A 132 -12.51 -1.54 34.84
N ILE A 133 -12.36 -2.67 34.16
CA ILE A 133 -11.07 -3.33 33.98
C ILE A 133 -10.61 -3.17 32.53
N SER A 134 -9.55 -2.39 32.34
CA SER A 134 -8.92 -2.22 31.03
C SER A 134 -7.98 -3.38 30.74
N GLY A 135 -7.84 -3.73 29.47
CA GLY A 135 -6.92 -4.76 29.01
C GLY A 135 -6.97 -4.92 27.50
N THR A 136 -6.44 -6.03 27.02
CA THR A 136 -6.37 -6.31 25.58
C THR A 136 -7.22 -7.53 25.25
N ARG A 137 -8.18 -7.35 24.36
CA ARG A 137 -8.91 -8.44 23.72
C ARG A 137 -8.19 -8.88 22.47
N PHE A 138 -8.06 -10.19 22.29
CA PHE A 138 -7.52 -10.81 21.09
C PHE A 138 -8.63 -11.58 20.38
N LEU A 139 -8.83 -11.34 19.08
CA LEU A 139 -9.70 -12.12 18.21
C LEU A 139 -8.96 -12.56 16.94
N VAL A 140 -9.03 -13.85 16.60
CA VAL A 140 -8.40 -14.40 15.39
C VAL A 140 -9.29 -15.43 14.70
N TYR A 141 -9.36 -15.37 13.38
CA TYR A 141 -10.12 -16.32 12.56
C TYR A 141 -9.26 -17.54 12.24
N ALA A 142 -9.63 -18.70 12.78
CA ALA A 142 -8.92 -19.97 12.57
C ALA A 142 -9.92 -21.13 12.70
N PRO A 143 -10.88 -21.24 11.76
CA PRO A 143 -12.04 -22.12 11.89
C PRO A 143 -11.69 -23.61 11.97
N HIS A 144 -10.58 -24.03 11.36
CA HIS A 144 -10.17 -25.44 11.30
C HIS A 144 -9.17 -25.82 12.39
N ALA A 145 -8.63 -24.86 13.15
CA ALA A 145 -7.77 -25.16 14.28
C ALA A 145 -8.54 -25.97 15.33
N SER A 146 -7.89 -26.98 15.91
CA SER A 146 -8.45 -27.75 17.02
C SER A 146 -8.25 -27.07 18.37
N ALA A 147 -7.22 -26.21 18.49
CA ALA A 147 -6.96 -25.37 19.65
C ALA A 147 -6.16 -24.12 19.24
N CYS A 148 -6.36 -23.03 19.98
CA CYS A 148 -5.59 -21.79 19.87
C CYS A 148 -5.20 -21.31 21.26
N SER A 149 -3.96 -20.87 21.43
CA SER A 149 -3.47 -20.26 22.65
C SER A 149 -2.74 -18.97 22.34
N LEU A 150 -2.89 -17.98 23.22
CA LEU A 150 -2.15 -16.74 23.14
C LEU A 150 -0.80 -16.92 23.83
N ILE A 151 0.29 -16.56 23.15
CA ILE A 151 1.65 -16.65 23.70
C ILE A 151 2.36 -15.30 23.58
N GLY A 152 3.20 -14.97 24.54
CA GLY A 152 3.95 -13.73 24.53
C GLY A 152 4.84 -13.57 25.76
N ALA A 153 5.50 -12.42 25.86
CA ALA A 153 6.41 -12.13 26.98
C ALA A 153 5.70 -12.27 28.35
N PHE A 154 4.45 -11.82 28.44
CA PHE A 154 3.63 -11.86 29.65
C PHE A 154 3.32 -13.27 30.18
N ASN A 155 3.52 -14.31 29.37
CA ASN A 155 3.31 -15.69 29.78
C ASN A 155 4.52 -16.61 29.52
N HIS A 156 5.69 -16.03 29.26
CA HIS A 156 6.93 -16.73 28.91
C HIS A 156 6.82 -17.61 27.65
N TRP A 157 5.99 -17.18 26.69
CA TRP A 157 5.75 -17.91 25.44
C TRP A 157 5.23 -19.34 25.64
N ASP A 158 4.49 -19.59 26.74
CA ASP A 158 3.95 -20.91 27.10
C ASP A 158 2.44 -20.99 26.77
N GLY A 159 2.11 -21.68 25.68
CA GLY A 159 0.71 -21.83 25.21
C GLY A 159 -0.21 -22.57 26.18
N ARG A 160 0.32 -23.27 27.18
CA ARG A 160 -0.52 -23.92 28.20
C ARG A 160 -1.21 -22.91 29.12
N ARG A 161 -0.69 -21.68 29.23
CA ARG A 161 -1.12 -20.69 30.24
C ARG A 161 -2.34 -19.89 29.81
N HIS A 162 -2.50 -19.62 28.52
CA HIS A 162 -3.58 -18.79 28.00
C HIS A 162 -4.28 -19.42 26.78
N PRO A 163 -4.87 -20.62 26.91
CA PRO A 163 -5.76 -21.16 25.89
C PRO A 163 -6.93 -20.19 25.62
N MET A 164 -7.23 -19.99 24.34
CA MET A 164 -8.30 -19.12 23.86
C MET A 164 -9.61 -19.91 23.71
N GLN A 165 -10.72 -19.20 23.78
CA GLN A 165 -12.04 -19.78 23.57
C GLN A 165 -12.36 -19.87 22.10
N ARG A 166 -12.83 -21.03 21.63
CA ARG A 166 -13.52 -21.08 20.36
C ARG A 166 -14.90 -20.43 20.49
N LEU A 167 -15.09 -19.38 19.72
CA LEU A 167 -16.31 -18.60 19.61
C LEU A 167 -17.11 -19.03 18.37
N ASP A 168 -18.22 -18.35 18.11
CA ASP A 168 -18.98 -18.57 16.89
C ASP A 168 -18.16 -18.19 15.64
N TYR A 169 -18.65 -18.65 14.48
CA TYR A 169 -18.10 -18.31 13.17
C TYR A 169 -16.62 -18.69 12.97
N GLY A 170 -16.06 -19.59 13.79
CA GLY A 170 -14.67 -20.03 13.63
C GLY A 170 -13.62 -19.04 14.16
N ILE A 171 -14.04 -18.11 15.02
CA ILE A 171 -13.18 -17.14 15.68
C ILE A 171 -12.70 -17.69 17.03
N TRP A 172 -11.49 -17.33 17.42
CA TRP A 172 -10.93 -17.60 18.73
C TRP A 172 -10.78 -16.29 19.49
N GLY A 173 -11.10 -16.29 20.78
CA GLY A 173 -11.06 -15.08 21.60
C GLY A 173 -10.53 -15.27 23.01
N LEU A 174 -9.87 -14.23 23.52
CA LEU A 174 -9.48 -14.11 24.93
C LEU A 174 -9.29 -12.63 25.29
N PHE A 175 -9.62 -12.25 26.53
CA PHE A 175 -9.33 -10.94 27.09
C PHE A 175 -8.27 -11.09 28.17
N ILE A 176 -7.15 -10.38 28.04
CA ILE A 176 -6.10 -10.33 29.08
C ILE A 176 -6.23 -9.00 29.84
N PRO A 177 -6.67 -9.03 31.11
CA PRO A 177 -6.79 -7.84 31.92
C PRO A 177 -5.42 -7.21 32.18
N ASN A 178 -5.38 -5.88 32.21
CA ASN A 178 -4.20 -5.08 32.52
C ASN A 178 -2.97 -5.35 31.61
N LEU A 179 -3.18 -5.90 30.40
CA LEU A 179 -2.10 -6.08 29.44
C LEU A 179 -1.76 -4.73 28.77
N PRO A 180 -0.52 -4.23 28.90
CA PRO A 180 -0.17 -2.91 28.39
C PRO A 180 0.08 -2.90 26.88
N GLU A 181 0.06 -1.70 26.29
CA GLU A 181 0.62 -1.43 24.97
C GLU A 181 2.10 -1.83 24.87
N GLY A 182 2.57 -2.14 23.66
CA GLY A 182 3.95 -2.58 23.43
C GLY A 182 4.20 -4.04 23.81
N THR A 183 3.16 -4.81 24.16
CA THR A 183 3.30 -6.23 24.48
C THR A 183 3.47 -7.06 23.21
N GLN A 184 4.55 -7.84 23.15
CA GLN A 184 4.81 -8.83 22.10
C GLN A 184 3.92 -10.08 22.28
N TYR A 185 3.33 -10.56 21.20
CA TYR A 185 2.52 -11.77 21.19
C TYR A 185 2.54 -12.51 19.83
N LYS A 186 2.12 -13.78 19.88
CA LYS A 186 1.82 -14.66 18.73
C LYS A 186 0.66 -15.59 19.10
N PHE A 187 0.15 -16.31 18.10
CA PHE A 187 -0.80 -17.41 18.29
C PHE A 187 -0.08 -18.76 18.19
N GLU A 188 -0.27 -19.62 19.19
CA GLU A 188 0.06 -21.04 19.13
C GLU A 188 -1.19 -21.82 18.71
N LEU A 189 -1.14 -22.49 17.56
CA LEU A 189 -2.27 -23.21 16.99
C LEU A 189 -1.99 -24.72 16.94
N LYS A 190 -3.04 -25.50 17.11
CA LYS A 190 -3.07 -26.92 16.73
C LYS A 190 -3.94 -27.09 15.49
N GLY A 191 -3.44 -27.81 14.50
CA GLY A 191 -4.17 -28.07 13.26
C GLY A 191 -5.40 -28.98 13.48
N PRO A 192 -6.14 -29.32 12.42
CA PRO A 192 -7.41 -30.03 12.52
C PRO A 192 -7.29 -31.42 13.17
N HIS A 193 -6.10 -32.04 13.13
CA HIS A 193 -5.84 -33.36 13.69
C HIS A 193 -5.04 -33.32 15.00
N GLY A 194 -4.87 -32.13 15.59
CA GLY A 194 -4.18 -31.91 16.86
C GLY A 194 -2.66 -31.75 16.75
N GLU A 195 -2.11 -31.73 15.55
CA GLU A 195 -0.70 -31.47 15.27
C GLU A 195 -0.31 -30.03 15.62
N GLY A 196 0.89 -29.83 16.15
CA GLY A 196 1.40 -28.48 16.44
C GLY A 196 1.78 -27.73 15.18
N LEU A 197 1.37 -26.46 15.09
CA LEU A 197 1.73 -25.56 13.99
C LEU A 197 2.84 -24.57 14.42
N PRO A 198 3.57 -23.97 13.46
CA PRO A 198 4.45 -22.85 13.75
C PRO A 198 3.70 -21.71 14.44
N HIS A 199 4.38 -20.99 15.35
CA HIS A 199 3.80 -19.81 15.98
C HIS A 199 3.48 -18.75 14.92
N LYS A 200 2.24 -18.28 14.91
CA LYS A 200 1.72 -17.36 13.91
C LYS A 200 1.75 -15.91 14.40
N ALA A 201 2.18 -15.01 13.53
CA ALA A 201 1.91 -13.59 13.67
C ALA A 201 0.41 -13.33 13.51
N ASP A 202 -0.09 -12.24 14.09
CA ASP A 202 -1.47 -11.84 13.97
C ASP A 202 -1.78 -11.31 12.57
N PRO A 203 -2.70 -11.92 11.79
CA PRO A 203 -3.14 -11.39 10.50
C PRO A 203 -3.69 -9.96 10.57
N TRP A 204 -4.18 -9.56 11.74
CA TRP A 204 -4.76 -8.24 12.04
C TRP A 204 -3.86 -7.41 12.97
N GLY A 205 -2.59 -7.80 13.15
CA GLY A 205 -1.66 -7.06 14.01
C GLY A 205 -1.34 -5.68 13.45
N PHE A 206 -1.36 -4.66 14.32
CA PHE A 206 -1.14 -3.25 13.93
C PHE A 206 0.31 -2.78 14.07
N TYR A 207 1.14 -3.57 14.74
CA TYR A 207 2.57 -3.36 14.85
C TYR A 207 3.28 -4.71 14.92
N ALA A 208 4.51 -4.76 14.42
CA ALA A 208 5.27 -5.97 14.29
C ALA A 208 6.76 -5.72 14.56
N GLU A 209 7.42 -6.73 15.11
CA GLU A 209 8.87 -6.76 15.22
C GLU A 209 9.50 -7.45 14.02
N GLN A 210 10.74 -7.07 13.74
CA GLN A 210 11.54 -7.69 12.69
C GLN A 210 12.24 -8.96 13.20
N TYR A 211 13.07 -9.55 12.34
CA TYR A 211 14.00 -10.58 12.77
C TYR A 211 14.81 -10.10 13.99
N PRO A 212 15.00 -10.94 15.04
CA PRO A 212 14.73 -12.38 15.05
C PRO A 212 13.36 -12.81 15.60
N SER A 213 12.55 -11.93 16.18
CA SER A 213 11.34 -12.36 16.90
C SER A 213 10.14 -12.57 15.97
N LEU A 214 9.92 -11.69 14.98
CA LEU A 214 8.75 -11.69 14.09
C LEU A 214 7.42 -11.70 14.87
N ALA A 215 7.39 -11.07 16.05
CA ALA A 215 6.21 -11.01 16.92
C ALA A 215 5.27 -9.87 16.50
N SER A 216 3.97 -10.07 16.68
CA SER A 216 3.02 -8.96 16.67
C SER A 216 3.14 -8.19 17.98
N VAL A 217 2.87 -6.89 17.95
CA VAL A 217 2.96 -6.00 19.10
C VAL A 217 1.64 -5.28 19.26
N THR A 218 1.09 -5.29 20.48
CA THR A 218 -0.15 -4.55 20.78
C THR A 218 0.08 -3.04 20.63
N TYR A 219 -0.80 -2.34 19.93
CA TYR A 219 -0.64 -0.92 19.60
C TYR A 219 -1.99 -0.18 19.67
N ASP A 220 -2.01 1.02 20.26
CA ASP A 220 -3.23 1.83 20.41
C ASP A 220 -3.26 2.99 19.41
N HIS A 221 -4.16 2.88 18.43
CA HIS A 221 -4.33 3.90 17.41
C HIS A 221 -4.74 5.29 17.94
N ARG A 222 -5.33 5.37 19.13
CA ARG A 222 -5.87 6.62 19.71
C ARG A 222 -4.79 7.54 20.26
N ARG A 223 -3.55 7.07 20.37
CA ARG A 223 -2.43 7.83 20.95
C ARG A 223 -2.02 9.02 20.07
N TYR A 224 -1.93 8.81 18.76
CA TYR A 224 -1.57 9.85 17.81
C TYR A 224 -2.64 10.93 17.70
N GLN A 225 -2.24 12.20 17.74
CA GLN A 225 -3.12 13.36 17.59
C GLN A 225 -2.84 14.02 16.23
N TRP A 226 -3.77 13.83 15.30
CA TRP A 226 -3.68 14.39 13.95
C TRP A 226 -3.83 15.91 13.92
N GLN A 227 -3.09 16.57 13.03
CA GLN A 227 -3.17 18.01 12.78
C GLN A 227 -3.62 18.34 11.35
N ASP A 228 -4.12 17.35 10.61
CA ASP A 228 -4.51 17.44 9.21
C ASP A 228 -6.00 17.77 8.99
N THR A 229 -6.68 18.34 9.99
CA THR A 229 -8.14 18.58 9.94
C THR A 229 -8.56 19.40 8.71
N GLN A 230 -7.76 20.42 8.34
CA GLN A 230 -8.04 21.22 7.14
C GLN A 230 -7.99 20.38 5.85
N TRP A 231 -7.06 19.42 5.78
CA TRP A 231 -6.95 18.50 4.65
C TRP A 231 -8.12 17.53 4.62
N GLN A 232 -8.48 16.92 5.75
CA GLN A 232 -9.61 15.98 5.83
C GLN A 232 -10.96 16.63 5.49
N GLN A 233 -11.16 17.90 5.85
CA GLN A 233 -12.39 18.65 5.61
C GLN A 233 -12.44 19.36 4.25
N ARG A 234 -11.45 19.14 3.38
CA ARG A 234 -11.42 19.78 2.06
C ARG A 234 -12.63 19.36 1.22
N PRO A 235 -13.17 20.26 0.36
CA PRO A 235 -14.27 19.91 -0.52
C PRO A 235 -13.95 18.70 -1.38
N VAL A 236 -14.96 17.84 -1.61
CA VAL A 236 -14.82 16.73 -2.55
C VAL A 236 -14.51 17.28 -3.94
N SER A 237 -13.44 16.78 -4.54
CA SER A 237 -12.90 17.31 -5.80
C SER A 237 -12.84 16.24 -6.89
N GLU A 238 -13.09 16.63 -8.15
CA GLU A 238 -12.90 15.75 -9.30
C GLU A 238 -11.41 15.55 -9.62
N LYS A 239 -10.80 14.46 -9.11
CA LYS A 239 -9.36 14.17 -9.29
C LYS A 239 -8.90 14.18 -10.74
N ARG A 240 -9.76 13.74 -11.68
CA ARG A 240 -9.48 13.74 -13.12
C ARG A 240 -9.19 15.13 -13.69
N LYS A 241 -9.75 16.19 -13.10
CA LYS A 241 -9.56 17.59 -13.51
C LYS A 241 -8.41 18.29 -12.77
N GLN A 242 -7.73 17.61 -11.85
CA GLN A 242 -6.64 18.19 -11.07
C GLN A 242 -5.28 17.89 -11.69
N ALA A 243 -4.30 18.74 -11.39
CA ALA A 243 -2.89 18.44 -11.63
C ALA A 243 -2.43 17.37 -10.65
N LEU A 244 -2.27 16.13 -11.12
CA LEU A 244 -1.70 15.04 -10.33
C LEU A 244 -0.29 14.72 -10.85
N SER A 245 0.71 15.01 -10.03
CA SER A 245 2.13 14.70 -10.25
C SER A 245 2.66 13.95 -9.03
N PHE A 246 2.95 12.68 -9.22
CA PHE A 246 3.37 11.71 -8.21
C PHE A 246 4.89 11.58 -8.20
N TYR A 247 5.48 11.65 -7.01
CA TYR A 247 6.85 11.22 -6.76
C TYR A 247 6.81 9.81 -6.16
N GLU A 248 7.14 8.79 -6.95
CA GLU A 248 7.20 7.41 -6.48
C GLU A 248 8.50 7.17 -5.71
N LEU A 249 8.40 6.53 -4.54
CA LEU A 249 9.46 6.47 -3.56
C LEU A 249 9.55 5.10 -2.87
N HIS A 250 10.76 4.55 -2.75
CA HIS A 250 11.08 3.53 -1.74
C HIS A 250 11.66 4.19 -0.47
N PRO A 251 10.96 4.18 0.69
CA PRO A 251 11.40 4.90 1.89
C PRO A 251 12.81 4.51 2.38
N GLY A 252 13.16 3.23 2.25
CA GLY A 252 14.43 2.69 2.76
C GLY A 252 15.66 3.04 1.93
N SER A 253 15.50 3.49 0.68
CA SER A 253 16.63 3.72 -0.24
C SER A 253 16.62 5.09 -0.91
N TRP A 254 15.73 5.99 -0.49
CA TRP A 254 15.77 7.39 -0.90
C TRP A 254 17.05 8.06 -0.40
N LYS A 255 17.26 7.99 0.91
CA LYS A 255 18.42 8.57 1.61
C LYS A 255 18.68 7.78 2.89
N ARG A 256 19.95 7.68 3.28
CA ARG A 256 20.38 7.04 4.55
C ARG A 256 20.76 8.09 5.60
N GLY A 257 20.74 7.68 6.86
CA GLY A 257 21.36 8.44 7.95
C GLY A 257 22.88 8.51 7.79
N GLU A 258 23.54 9.40 8.54
CA GLU A 258 25.01 9.59 8.47
C GLU A 258 25.80 8.31 8.79
N ASP A 259 25.23 7.42 9.59
CA ASP A 259 25.75 6.11 9.98
C ASP A 259 25.34 4.97 9.02
N GLY A 260 24.67 5.29 7.90
CA GLY A 260 24.20 4.32 6.90
C GLY A 260 22.88 3.63 7.25
N ARG A 261 22.27 3.95 8.39
CA ARG A 261 20.98 3.36 8.79
C ARG A 261 19.82 3.88 7.93
N PHE A 262 18.69 3.19 8.01
CA PHE A 262 17.44 3.71 7.46
C PHE A 262 17.00 5.00 8.18
N LEU A 263 16.49 5.97 7.42
CA LEU A 263 15.78 7.08 8.04
C LEU A 263 14.50 6.56 8.70
N THR A 264 14.19 7.09 9.88
CA THR A 264 12.87 6.91 10.46
C THR A 264 11.82 7.69 9.66
N TYR A 265 10.54 7.34 9.78
CA TYR A 265 9.46 8.08 9.12
C TYR A 265 9.45 9.58 9.51
N ARG A 266 9.87 9.93 10.73
CA ARG A 266 10.02 11.33 11.15
C ARG A 266 11.14 12.04 10.41
N GLU A 267 12.32 11.44 10.36
CA GLU A 267 13.47 12.01 9.64
C GLU A 267 13.24 12.05 8.13
N LEU A 268 12.48 11.08 7.59
CA LEU A 268 12.01 11.09 6.22
C LEU A 268 11.05 12.27 6.01
N ALA A 269 10.07 12.49 6.90
CA ALA A 269 9.15 13.61 6.80
C ALA A 269 9.89 14.96 6.78
N ASP A 270 10.83 15.14 7.71
CA ASP A 270 11.59 16.39 7.87
C ASP A 270 12.43 16.74 6.63
N GLN A 271 12.88 15.74 5.86
CA GLN A 271 13.71 15.93 4.67
C GLN A 271 12.94 15.87 3.35
N LEU A 272 12.02 14.90 3.23
CA LEU A 272 11.29 14.63 2.00
C LEU A 272 10.18 15.66 1.78
N VAL A 273 9.41 16.03 2.80
CA VAL A 273 8.28 16.94 2.61
C VAL A 273 8.74 18.30 2.06
N PRO A 274 9.78 18.96 2.61
CA PRO A 274 10.32 20.18 1.99
C PRO A 274 10.84 19.96 0.57
N TYR A 275 11.46 18.82 0.28
CA TYR A 275 11.93 18.48 -1.06
C TYR A 275 10.78 18.36 -2.07
N LEU A 276 9.69 17.68 -1.71
CA LEU A 276 8.51 17.52 -2.55
C LEU A 276 7.83 18.86 -2.84
N VAL A 277 7.72 19.72 -1.83
CA VAL A 277 7.17 21.08 -1.96
C VAL A 277 8.04 21.93 -2.88
N ASP A 278 9.37 21.94 -2.67
CA ASP A 278 10.31 22.68 -3.53
C ASP A 278 10.23 22.20 -4.99
N MET A 279 10.17 20.89 -5.20
CA MET A 279 10.06 20.28 -6.53
C MET A 279 8.67 20.43 -7.15
N GLY A 280 7.67 20.88 -6.40
CA GLY A 280 6.32 21.15 -6.89
C GLY A 280 5.44 19.92 -7.11
N TYR A 281 5.79 18.76 -6.58
CA TYR A 281 4.94 17.56 -6.64
C TYR A 281 3.61 17.79 -5.91
N THR A 282 2.56 17.06 -6.29
CA THR A 282 1.26 17.12 -5.60
C THR A 282 1.02 15.92 -4.70
N HIS A 283 1.67 14.79 -5.00
CA HIS A 283 1.52 13.56 -4.25
C HIS A 283 2.87 12.84 -4.14
N VAL A 284 3.02 12.07 -3.06
CA VAL A 284 4.04 11.04 -2.93
C VAL A 284 3.35 9.68 -3.03
N GLU A 285 3.89 8.80 -3.87
CA GLU A 285 3.46 7.39 -3.96
C GLU A 285 4.53 6.53 -3.30
N LEU A 286 4.21 5.93 -2.16
CA LEU A 286 5.13 5.07 -1.44
C LEU A 286 4.99 3.65 -1.96
N MET A 287 6.12 3.05 -2.35
CA MET A 287 6.24 1.60 -2.48
C MET A 287 5.79 0.90 -1.19
N PRO A 288 5.40 -0.39 -1.22
CA PRO A 288 4.60 -0.98 -0.14
C PRO A 288 5.24 -0.83 1.25
N VAL A 289 4.50 -0.20 2.15
CA VAL A 289 4.92 0.02 3.54
C VAL A 289 4.34 -1.00 4.51
N SER A 290 3.53 -1.95 4.06
CA SER A 290 3.06 -3.06 4.91
C SER A 290 4.24 -3.89 5.43
N GLU A 291 4.14 -4.46 6.64
CA GLU A 291 5.23 -5.26 7.20
C GLU A 291 5.49 -6.50 6.34
N HIS A 292 6.77 -6.72 6.02
CA HIS A 292 7.25 -7.75 5.12
C HIS A 292 8.59 -8.31 5.63
N PRO A 293 8.80 -9.64 5.55
CA PRO A 293 9.98 -10.26 6.16
C PRO A 293 11.28 -9.95 5.40
N PHE A 294 11.22 -9.95 4.07
CA PHE A 294 12.41 -9.81 3.22
C PHE A 294 12.49 -8.43 2.58
N TYR A 295 13.51 -7.65 2.96
CA TYR A 295 13.71 -6.28 2.47
C TYR A 295 13.88 -6.22 0.94
N GLY A 296 14.53 -7.22 0.33
CA GLY A 296 14.72 -7.28 -1.11
C GLY A 296 13.46 -7.60 -1.93
N SER A 297 12.31 -7.82 -1.28
CA SER A 297 11.01 -7.83 -1.95
C SER A 297 10.48 -6.42 -2.26
N TRP A 298 11.16 -5.37 -1.76
CA TRP A 298 10.77 -3.96 -1.83
C TRP A 298 9.41 -3.65 -1.20
N GLY A 299 8.88 -4.59 -0.41
CA GLY A 299 7.56 -4.52 0.21
C GLY A 299 6.47 -5.35 -0.47
N TYR A 300 6.70 -5.87 -1.70
CA TYR A 300 5.70 -6.62 -2.47
C TYR A 300 5.42 -8.03 -1.96
N GLN A 301 6.03 -8.46 -0.85
CA GLN A 301 5.70 -9.74 -0.19
C GLN A 301 5.29 -9.51 1.27
N PRO A 302 4.15 -8.86 1.53
CA PRO A 302 3.74 -8.53 2.89
C PRO A 302 3.19 -9.72 3.67
N ILE A 303 3.39 -9.68 5.00
CA ILE A 303 2.77 -10.60 5.96
C ILE A 303 1.88 -9.83 6.94
N GLY A 304 2.28 -8.62 7.34
CA GLY A 304 1.51 -7.75 8.22
C GLY A 304 0.80 -6.66 7.43
N LEU A 305 -0.30 -7.01 6.75
CA LEU A 305 -1.05 -6.05 5.93
C LEU A 305 -1.59 -4.85 6.73
N PHE A 306 -1.88 -5.05 8.02
CA PHE A 306 -2.42 -4.03 8.91
C PHE A 306 -1.35 -3.28 9.72
N ALA A 307 -0.06 -3.46 9.41
CA ALA A 307 1.02 -2.78 10.12
C ALA A 307 1.97 -2.09 9.13
N PRO A 308 2.28 -0.80 9.30
CA PRO A 308 3.43 -0.21 8.62
C PRO A 308 4.71 -0.91 9.09
N THR A 309 5.67 -1.09 8.19
CA THR A 309 6.91 -1.79 8.49
C THR A 309 7.69 -1.05 9.58
N SER A 310 8.17 -1.84 10.53
CA SER A 310 8.93 -1.35 11.69
C SER A 310 10.36 -0.91 11.35
N ARG A 311 10.84 -1.14 10.12
CA ARG A 311 12.17 -0.71 9.62
C ARG A 311 12.41 0.78 9.81
N TYR A 312 11.36 1.58 9.72
CA TYR A 312 11.43 3.04 9.70
C TYR A 312 10.80 3.65 10.96
N GLY A 313 10.49 2.86 11.99
CA GLY A 313 9.93 3.34 13.25
C GLY A 313 8.56 2.76 13.58
N THR A 314 7.81 3.48 14.42
CA THR A 314 6.50 3.04 14.91
C THR A 314 5.37 3.44 13.97
N PRO A 315 4.17 2.85 14.11
CA PRO A 315 3.00 3.31 13.36
C PRO A 315 2.65 4.80 13.62
N ASP A 316 2.93 5.34 14.80
CA ASP A 316 2.78 6.78 15.09
C ASP A 316 3.75 7.63 14.27
N ASP A 317 4.96 7.14 14.00
CA ASP A 317 5.93 7.84 13.16
C ASP A 317 5.47 7.86 11.70
N PHE A 318 4.81 6.80 11.23
CA PHE A 318 4.19 6.80 9.91
C PHE A 318 2.97 7.75 9.83
N LYS A 319 2.12 7.79 10.87
CA LYS A 319 1.05 8.81 10.97
C LYS A 319 1.62 10.22 10.93
N TYR A 320 2.72 10.47 11.65
CA TYR A 320 3.44 11.74 11.62
C TYR A 320 3.88 12.11 10.21
N PHE A 321 4.46 11.18 9.45
CA PHE A 321 4.83 11.41 8.05
C PHE A 321 3.64 11.85 7.20
N VAL A 322 2.51 11.13 7.29
CA VAL A 322 1.29 11.48 6.52
C VAL A 322 0.74 12.84 6.95
N ASP A 323 0.70 13.13 8.25
CA ASP A 323 0.24 14.40 8.80
C ASP A 323 1.10 15.59 8.29
N GLN A 324 2.43 15.43 8.26
CA GLN A 324 3.33 16.43 7.70
C GLN A 324 3.12 16.64 6.21
N CYS A 325 2.89 15.58 5.43
CA CYS A 325 2.51 15.68 4.02
C CYS A 325 1.22 16.51 3.85
N HIS A 326 0.16 16.22 4.61
CA HIS A 326 -1.11 16.94 4.52
C HIS A 326 -1.00 18.41 4.91
N GLN A 327 -0.27 18.72 5.98
CA GLN A 327 0.02 20.11 6.38
C GLN A 327 0.76 20.88 5.28
N ALA A 328 1.59 20.19 4.50
CA ALA A 328 2.28 20.72 3.33
C ALA A 328 1.48 20.64 2.00
N GLN A 329 0.21 20.20 2.05
CA GLN A 329 -0.67 20.02 0.89
C GLN A 329 -0.15 18.98 -0.14
N ILE A 330 0.54 17.96 0.36
CA ILE A 330 1.00 16.79 -0.41
C ILE A 330 0.11 15.61 -0.06
N GLY A 331 -0.50 14.98 -1.07
CA GLY A 331 -1.27 13.76 -0.85
C GLY A 331 -0.37 12.51 -0.76
N VAL A 332 -0.81 11.50 -0.02
CA VAL A 332 -0.06 10.24 0.16
C VAL A 332 -0.79 9.08 -0.51
N VAL A 333 -0.15 8.43 -1.47
CA VAL A 333 -0.62 7.20 -2.10
C VAL A 333 0.25 6.03 -1.66
N LEU A 334 -0.34 4.88 -1.36
CA LEU A 334 0.41 3.66 -1.03
C LEU A 334 0.25 2.60 -2.10
N ASP A 335 1.34 1.92 -2.43
CA ASP A 335 1.26 0.63 -3.09
C ASP A 335 0.65 -0.40 -2.15
N TRP A 336 -0.52 -0.89 -2.56
CA TRP A 336 -1.30 -1.90 -1.85
C TRP A 336 -1.19 -3.23 -2.61
N VAL A 337 -0.89 -4.31 -1.88
CA VAL A 337 -0.49 -5.60 -2.47
C VAL A 337 -1.51 -6.70 -2.13
N PRO A 338 -2.69 -6.73 -2.78
CA PRO A 338 -3.73 -7.74 -2.56
C PRO A 338 -3.58 -8.97 -3.48
N ALA A 339 -2.59 -8.99 -4.36
CA ALA A 339 -2.46 -10.03 -5.39
C ALA A 339 -1.95 -11.35 -4.81
N HIS A 340 -0.98 -11.30 -3.89
CA HIS A 340 -0.31 -12.49 -3.36
C HIS A 340 0.34 -12.23 -1.99
N PHE A 341 0.81 -13.30 -1.34
CA PHE A 341 1.53 -13.26 -0.06
C PHE A 341 2.59 -14.37 0.02
N PRO A 342 3.69 -14.19 0.77
CA PRO A 342 4.79 -15.13 0.79
C PRO A 342 4.46 -16.42 1.56
N SER A 343 5.30 -17.45 1.37
CA SER A 343 5.13 -18.79 1.95
C SER A 343 5.70 -18.94 3.38
N ASP A 344 6.16 -17.84 3.99
CA ASP A 344 6.69 -17.81 5.35
C ASP A 344 5.74 -18.45 6.37
N SER A 345 6.27 -19.41 7.12
CA SER A 345 5.49 -20.24 8.06
C SER A 345 4.88 -19.46 9.23
N HIS A 346 5.43 -18.30 9.59
CA HIS A 346 4.89 -17.43 10.63
C HIS A 346 3.72 -16.56 10.15
N GLY A 347 3.51 -16.44 8.84
CA GLY A 347 2.44 -15.67 8.22
C GLY A 347 1.20 -16.50 7.87
N LEU A 348 0.49 -16.08 6.81
CA LEU A 348 -0.82 -16.62 6.40
C LEU A 348 -0.76 -18.03 5.77
N ALA A 349 0.42 -18.51 5.38
CA ALA A 349 0.61 -19.82 4.79
C ALA A 349 0.11 -20.93 5.73
N ASN A 350 -0.87 -21.71 5.28
CA ASN A 350 -1.54 -22.76 6.06
C ASN A 350 -1.85 -22.34 7.51
N PHE A 351 -2.44 -21.15 7.69
CA PHE A 351 -2.55 -20.47 8.98
C PHE A 351 -3.08 -21.35 10.12
N ASP A 352 -4.18 -22.06 9.88
CA ASP A 352 -4.83 -22.96 10.85
C ASP A 352 -4.61 -24.46 10.56
N GLY A 353 -3.57 -24.77 9.76
CA GLY A 353 -3.26 -26.13 9.30
C GLY A 353 -3.94 -26.48 7.98
N THR A 354 -4.74 -25.57 7.40
CA THR A 354 -5.40 -25.74 6.10
C THR A 354 -5.08 -24.58 5.14
N PRO A 355 -5.28 -24.74 3.81
CA PRO A 355 -5.34 -23.65 2.84
C PRO A 355 -6.49 -22.66 3.13
N LEU A 356 -6.29 -21.81 4.15
CA LEU A 356 -7.30 -20.89 4.67
C LEU A 356 -7.40 -19.62 3.83
N TYR A 357 -6.25 -19.06 3.45
CA TYR A 357 -6.14 -17.81 2.69
C TYR A 357 -5.84 -18.00 1.20
N HIS A 358 -5.35 -19.18 0.80
CA HIS A 358 -5.01 -19.50 -0.59
C HIS A 358 -5.79 -20.71 -1.10
N ASP A 359 -5.88 -20.82 -2.43
CA ASP A 359 -6.54 -21.95 -3.07
C ASP A 359 -5.69 -23.22 -2.83
N PRO A 360 -6.30 -24.37 -2.44
CA PRO A 360 -5.58 -25.63 -2.29
C PRO A 360 -5.01 -26.16 -3.62
N ASP A 361 -5.58 -25.79 -4.77
CA ASP A 361 -5.04 -26.16 -6.08
C ASP A 361 -3.93 -25.17 -6.49
N PRO A 362 -2.67 -25.61 -6.64
CA PRO A 362 -1.56 -24.74 -7.00
C PRO A 362 -1.67 -24.11 -8.40
N ARG A 363 -2.55 -24.65 -9.27
CA ARG A 363 -2.87 -24.03 -10.56
C ARG A 363 -3.65 -22.72 -10.40
N ARG A 364 -4.22 -22.47 -9.22
CA ARG A 364 -4.95 -21.24 -8.86
C ARG A 364 -4.31 -20.51 -7.69
N GLY A 365 -3.71 -21.25 -6.74
CA GLY A 365 -3.23 -20.74 -5.46
C GLY A 365 -1.74 -20.39 -5.38
N TRP A 366 -0.97 -20.50 -6.46
CA TRP A 366 0.49 -20.32 -6.42
C TRP A 366 1.06 -19.54 -7.61
N HIS A 367 1.79 -18.45 -7.37
CA HIS A 367 2.58 -17.77 -8.40
C HIS A 367 3.93 -18.45 -8.61
N GLN A 368 4.16 -18.98 -9.82
CA GLN A 368 5.38 -19.71 -10.15
C GLN A 368 6.62 -18.81 -10.19
N ASP A 369 6.51 -17.60 -10.77
CA ASP A 369 7.64 -16.69 -10.91
C ASP A 369 8.03 -16.01 -9.59
N TRP A 370 7.07 -15.78 -8.71
CA TRP A 370 7.27 -15.04 -7.46
C TRP A 370 7.45 -15.95 -6.23
N ASN A 371 7.23 -17.25 -6.38
CA ASN A 371 7.27 -18.23 -5.30
C ASN A 371 6.39 -17.85 -4.09
N SER A 372 5.17 -17.42 -4.37
CA SER A 372 4.21 -16.89 -3.39
C SER A 372 2.81 -17.49 -3.58
N TYR A 373 2.01 -17.46 -2.51
CA TYR A 373 0.62 -17.88 -2.54
C TYR A 373 -0.29 -16.78 -3.11
N ILE A 374 -1.35 -17.20 -3.80
CA ILE A 374 -2.42 -16.34 -4.32
C ILE A 374 -3.60 -16.39 -3.35
N TYR A 375 -4.19 -15.24 -3.03
CA TYR A 375 -5.38 -15.17 -2.19
C TYR A 375 -6.57 -15.89 -2.85
N ASP A 376 -7.27 -16.75 -2.10
CA ASP A 376 -8.49 -17.42 -2.56
C ASP A 376 -9.68 -16.45 -2.48
N LEU A 377 -9.83 -15.64 -3.52
CA LEU A 377 -10.89 -14.63 -3.61
C LEU A 377 -12.28 -15.24 -3.78
N GLY A 378 -12.39 -16.55 -4.02
CA GLY A 378 -13.66 -17.27 -3.99
C GLY A 378 -14.24 -17.36 -2.57
N ARG A 379 -13.38 -17.22 -1.54
CA ARG A 379 -13.80 -17.24 -0.14
C ARG A 379 -14.14 -15.86 0.38
N GLU A 380 -15.32 -15.76 0.98
CA GLU A 380 -15.84 -14.50 1.48
C GLU A 380 -14.98 -13.87 2.58
N HIS A 381 -14.41 -14.67 3.50
CA HIS A 381 -13.55 -14.15 4.56
C HIS A 381 -12.25 -13.55 4.03
N VAL A 382 -11.68 -14.09 2.95
CA VAL A 382 -10.49 -13.56 2.28
C VAL A 382 -10.80 -12.22 1.63
N ARG A 383 -11.92 -12.13 0.89
CA ARG A 383 -12.36 -10.86 0.31
C ARG A 383 -12.63 -9.80 1.38
N ARG A 384 -13.33 -10.17 2.45
CA ARG A 384 -13.58 -9.28 3.61
C ARG A 384 -12.27 -8.80 4.23
N PHE A 385 -11.31 -9.68 4.44
CA PHE A 385 -10.00 -9.35 4.99
C PHE A 385 -9.26 -8.30 4.13
N LEU A 386 -9.20 -8.50 2.82
CA LEU A 386 -8.55 -7.56 1.90
C LEU A 386 -9.29 -6.22 1.78
N VAL A 387 -10.63 -6.24 1.65
CA VAL A 387 -11.41 -4.98 1.62
C VAL A 387 -11.28 -4.22 2.93
N SER A 388 -11.29 -4.92 4.08
CA SER A 388 -11.04 -4.31 5.39
C SER A 388 -9.66 -3.66 5.44
N ASN A 389 -8.65 -4.32 4.86
CA ASN A 389 -7.29 -3.80 4.84
C ASN A 389 -7.16 -2.52 4.00
N ALA A 390 -7.77 -2.46 2.82
CA ALA A 390 -7.81 -1.24 2.04
C ALA A 390 -8.41 -0.09 2.86
N LEU A 391 -9.59 -0.30 3.46
CA LEU A 391 -10.29 0.71 4.28
C LEU A 391 -9.52 1.12 5.54
N TYR A 392 -8.75 0.19 6.12
CA TYR A 392 -7.93 0.42 7.30
C TYR A 392 -6.86 1.48 7.05
N TRP A 393 -6.16 1.42 5.91
CA TRP A 393 -5.14 2.41 5.59
C TRP A 393 -5.73 3.83 5.46
N PHE A 394 -6.89 3.96 4.80
CA PHE A 394 -7.58 5.24 4.69
C PHE A 394 -8.07 5.78 6.03
N GLU A 395 -8.65 4.95 6.91
CA GLU A 395 -9.16 5.43 8.20
C GLU A 395 -8.06 5.67 9.23
N MET A 396 -7.15 4.73 9.38
CA MET A 396 -6.23 4.70 10.51
C MET A 396 -4.93 5.46 10.24
N PHE A 397 -4.61 5.70 8.96
CA PHE A 397 -3.41 6.41 8.50
C PHE A 397 -3.71 7.56 7.54
N HIS A 398 -4.97 7.88 7.28
CA HIS A 398 -5.41 9.05 6.52
C HIS A 398 -4.89 9.15 5.08
N ILE A 399 -4.38 8.08 4.47
CA ILE A 399 -3.83 8.12 3.11
C ILE A 399 -4.88 8.61 2.09
N ASP A 400 -4.42 9.17 0.97
CA ASP A 400 -5.29 9.74 -0.07
C ASP A 400 -5.52 8.80 -1.24
N GLY A 401 -4.75 7.73 -1.36
CA GLY A 401 -4.99 6.74 -2.39
C GLY A 401 -4.22 5.46 -2.22
N ILE A 402 -4.63 4.46 -2.99
CA ILE A 402 -3.92 3.20 -3.12
C ILE A 402 -3.64 2.91 -4.60
N ARG A 403 -2.44 2.41 -4.88
CA ARG A 403 -2.06 1.86 -6.18
C ARG A 403 -1.95 0.34 -6.05
N VAL A 404 -2.65 -0.39 -6.91
CA VAL A 404 -2.65 -1.86 -6.92
C VAL A 404 -1.69 -2.34 -8.00
N ASP A 405 -0.62 -3.00 -7.56
CA ASP A 405 0.36 -3.63 -8.42
C ASP A 405 -0.20 -4.90 -9.08
N ALA A 406 0.28 -5.17 -10.29
CA ALA A 406 0.05 -6.39 -11.04
C ALA A 406 -1.42 -6.85 -11.06
N VAL A 407 -2.37 -5.95 -11.32
CA VAL A 407 -3.81 -6.27 -11.38
C VAL A 407 -4.09 -7.38 -12.38
N ALA A 408 -3.31 -7.46 -13.47
CA ALA A 408 -3.37 -8.55 -14.44
C ALA A 408 -3.18 -9.93 -13.81
N SER A 409 -2.30 -10.05 -12.79
CA SER A 409 -2.05 -11.30 -12.06
C SER A 409 -3.28 -11.79 -11.29
N MET A 410 -4.17 -10.87 -10.90
CA MET A 410 -5.42 -11.18 -10.23
C MET A 410 -6.53 -11.52 -11.23
N LEU A 411 -6.62 -10.74 -12.32
CA LEU A 411 -7.70 -10.82 -13.32
C LEU A 411 -7.66 -12.09 -14.17
N TYR A 412 -6.49 -12.73 -14.32
CA TYR A 412 -6.30 -13.84 -15.25
C TYR A 412 -5.82 -15.11 -14.54
N LEU A 413 -6.58 -16.20 -14.73
CA LEU A 413 -6.27 -17.53 -14.22
C LEU A 413 -5.05 -18.15 -14.93
N ASP A 414 -4.73 -17.69 -16.15
CA ASP A 414 -3.59 -18.12 -16.96
C ASP A 414 -2.35 -17.22 -16.81
N TYR A 415 -2.37 -16.24 -15.90
CA TYR A 415 -1.25 -15.30 -15.74
C TYR A 415 0.06 -16.03 -15.41
N SER A 416 1.07 -15.82 -16.28
CA SER A 416 2.37 -16.50 -16.25
C SER A 416 2.29 -18.03 -16.12
N ARG A 417 1.38 -18.65 -16.89
CA ARG A 417 1.21 -20.10 -16.92
C ARG A 417 1.17 -20.62 -18.36
N SER A 418 1.72 -21.82 -18.54
CA SER A 418 1.57 -22.57 -19.80
C SER A 418 0.15 -23.13 -19.94
N HIS A 419 -0.26 -23.51 -21.15
CA HIS A 419 -1.64 -23.92 -21.48
C HIS A 419 -2.23 -25.04 -20.59
N ASP A 420 -1.40 -25.93 -20.05
CA ASP A 420 -1.78 -27.07 -19.20
C ASP A 420 -1.62 -26.82 -17.69
N GLN A 421 -1.22 -25.60 -17.30
CA GLN A 421 -0.87 -25.24 -15.92
C GLN A 421 -1.93 -24.37 -15.21
N TRP A 422 -3.09 -24.17 -15.82
CA TRP A 422 -4.21 -23.39 -15.27
C TRP A 422 -5.56 -24.06 -15.54
N ILE A 423 -6.61 -23.55 -14.88
CA ILE A 423 -7.98 -24.06 -15.00
C ILE A 423 -8.88 -22.90 -15.44
N PRO A 424 -9.70 -23.07 -16.49
CA PRO A 424 -10.61 -22.03 -16.92
C PRO A 424 -11.73 -21.76 -15.91
N ASN A 425 -12.34 -20.59 -16.04
CA ASN A 425 -13.54 -20.24 -15.30
C ASN A 425 -14.76 -21.06 -15.76
N VAL A 426 -15.91 -20.83 -15.13
CA VAL A 426 -17.15 -21.57 -15.38
C VAL A 426 -17.65 -21.49 -16.83
N ASP A 427 -17.25 -20.45 -17.58
CA ASP A 427 -17.62 -20.21 -18.98
C ASP A 427 -16.53 -20.69 -19.97
N GLY A 428 -15.45 -21.31 -19.48
CA GLY A 428 -14.32 -21.73 -20.31
C GLY A 428 -13.30 -20.62 -20.61
N GLY A 429 -13.48 -19.42 -20.04
CA GLY A 429 -12.58 -18.28 -20.18
C GLY A 429 -11.44 -18.27 -19.17
N ARG A 430 -10.56 -17.26 -19.28
CA ARG A 430 -9.39 -17.06 -18.41
C ARG A 430 -9.62 -16.04 -17.31
N GLU A 431 -10.72 -15.32 -17.37
CA GLU A 431 -11.05 -14.24 -16.46
C GLU A 431 -11.39 -14.80 -15.06
N ASN A 432 -10.77 -14.25 -14.03
CA ASN A 432 -11.02 -14.59 -12.64
C ASN A 432 -12.17 -13.73 -12.09
N TYR A 433 -13.39 -14.27 -12.14
CA TYR A 433 -14.59 -13.55 -11.67
C TYR A 433 -14.54 -13.18 -10.19
N ASP A 434 -13.87 -13.97 -9.36
CA ASP A 434 -13.73 -13.69 -7.94
C ASP A 434 -12.85 -12.46 -7.69
N ALA A 435 -11.76 -12.32 -8.46
CA ALA A 435 -10.91 -11.14 -8.43
C ALA A 435 -11.64 -9.89 -8.93
N ILE A 436 -12.35 -10.01 -10.05
CA ILE A 436 -13.15 -8.91 -10.61
C ILE A 436 -14.19 -8.43 -9.58
N ALA A 437 -14.91 -9.35 -8.93
CA ALA A 437 -15.89 -9.02 -7.91
C ALA A 437 -15.25 -8.34 -6.68
N MET A 438 -14.10 -8.84 -6.21
CA MET A 438 -13.40 -8.26 -5.07
C MET A 438 -12.89 -6.84 -5.37
N LEU A 439 -12.28 -6.61 -6.53
CA LEU A 439 -11.78 -5.28 -6.93
C LEU A 439 -12.90 -4.26 -7.06
N LYS A 440 -14.05 -4.65 -7.64
CA LYS A 440 -15.24 -3.79 -7.70
C LYS A 440 -15.74 -3.42 -6.31
N TRP A 441 -15.86 -4.42 -5.43
CA TRP A 441 -16.32 -4.21 -4.05
C TRP A 441 -15.36 -3.31 -3.26
N MET A 442 -14.05 -3.51 -3.40
CA MET A 442 -13.04 -2.66 -2.79
C MET A 442 -13.19 -1.20 -3.23
N ASN A 443 -13.26 -0.95 -4.55
CA ASN A 443 -13.42 0.42 -5.07
C ASN A 443 -14.73 1.07 -4.58
N GLU A 444 -15.83 0.34 -4.59
CA GLU A 444 -17.13 0.82 -4.10
C GLU A 444 -17.06 1.24 -2.62
N GLU A 445 -16.47 0.41 -1.76
CA GLU A 445 -16.34 0.73 -0.33
C GLU A 445 -15.36 1.88 -0.08
N VAL A 446 -14.23 1.96 -0.80
CA VAL A 446 -13.27 3.07 -0.69
C VAL A 446 -13.95 4.40 -1.06
N TYR A 447 -14.59 4.49 -2.23
CA TYR A 447 -15.22 5.74 -2.67
C TYR A 447 -16.45 6.13 -1.84
N LYS A 448 -17.17 5.15 -1.28
CA LYS A 448 -18.31 5.37 -0.38
C LYS A 448 -17.88 5.99 0.95
N HIS A 449 -16.77 5.53 1.53
CA HIS A 449 -16.29 6.00 2.83
C HIS A 449 -15.32 7.17 2.74
N PHE A 450 -14.59 7.30 1.64
CA PHE A 450 -13.53 8.29 1.43
C PHE A 450 -13.68 8.96 0.06
N PRO A 451 -14.63 9.89 -0.11
CA PRO A 451 -14.97 10.46 -1.42
C PRO A 451 -13.84 11.30 -2.04
N ASN A 452 -12.85 11.72 -1.24
CA ASN A 452 -11.66 12.41 -1.71
C ASN A 452 -10.49 11.49 -2.05
N ALA A 453 -10.63 10.18 -1.85
CA ALA A 453 -9.59 9.19 -2.17
C ALA A 453 -9.43 8.99 -3.68
N MET A 454 -8.36 8.30 -4.06
CA MET A 454 -8.19 7.75 -5.40
C MET A 454 -7.67 6.32 -5.36
N THR A 455 -8.08 5.51 -6.33
CA THR A 455 -7.50 4.19 -6.55
C THR A 455 -6.86 4.13 -7.93
N ILE A 456 -5.68 3.53 -8.02
CA ILE A 456 -4.86 3.45 -9.23
C ILE A 456 -4.56 1.98 -9.51
N ALA A 457 -4.71 1.54 -10.76
CA ALA A 457 -4.38 0.18 -11.18
C ALA A 457 -3.15 0.16 -12.07
N GLU A 458 -2.23 -0.77 -11.82
CA GLU A 458 -1.26 -1.22 -12.81
C GLU A 458 -1.77 -2.52 -13.43
N GLU A 459 -2.31 -2.39 -14.64
CA GLU A 459 -2.90 -3.49 -15.40
C GLU A 459 -2.25 -3.51 -16.79
N SER A 460 -1.38 -4.48 -17.02
CA SER A 460 -0.47 -4.52 -18.17
C SER A 460 -1.07 -5.16 -19.42
N THR A 461 -2.32 -5.61 -19.38
CA THR A 461 -3.05 -6.13 -20.55
C THR A 461 -4.06 -5.12 -21.09
N ALA A 462 -4.91 -5.58 -22.01
CA ALA A 462 -5.98 -4.80 -22.62
C ALA A 462 -7.35 -5.03 -21.93
N PHE A 463 -7.38 -5.28 -20.62
CA PHE A 463 -8.65 -5.42 -19.90
C PHE A 463 -9.45 -4.10 -20.02
N PRO A 464 -10.71 -4.14 -20.49
CA PRO A 464 -11.46 -2.92 -20.75
C PRO A 464 -12.12 -2.35 -19.49
N GLY A 465 -12.17 -1.01 -19.39
CA GLY A 465 -12.94 -0.32 -18.35
C GLY A 465 -12.32 -0.45 -16.97
N VAL A 466 -11.00 -0.53 -16.88
CA VAL A 466 -10.29 -0.63 -15.58
C VAL A 466 -10.61 0.59 -14.72
N SER A 467 -10.54 1.79 -15.31
CA SER A 467 -10.80 3.06 -14.64
C SER A 467 -12.23 3.62 -14.89
N ALA A 468 -13.15 2.74 -15.28
CA ALA A 468 -14.56 3.06 -15.47
C ALA A 468 -15.40 2.66 -14.24
N PRO A 469 -16.53 3.34 -13.97
CA PRO A 469 -17.40 3.00 -12.83
C PRO A 469 -17.94 1.56 -12.87
N THR A 470 -18.14 0.98 -11.69
CA THR A 470 -18.59 -0.43 -11.57
C THR A 470 -19.98 -0.67 -12.17
N PHE A 471 -20.89 0.30 -12.03
CA PHE A 471 -22.27 0.21 -12.53
C PHE A 471 -22.40 0.23 -14.06
N VAL A 472 -21.34 0.62 -14.80
CA VAL A 472 -21.28 0.50 -16.27
C VAL A 472 -20.41 -0.70 -16.72
N GLY A 473 -20.02 -1.57 -15.78
CA GLY A 473 -19.24 -2.78 -16.07
C GLY A 473 -17.75 -2.68 -15.75
N GLY A 474 -17.22 -1.50 -15.44
CA GLY A 474 -15.79 -1.30 -15.13
C GLY A 474 -15.34 -1.88 -13.79
N LEU A 475 -14.04 -1.83 -13.50
CA LEU A 475 -13.47 -2.29 -12.22
C LEU A 475 -13.59 -1.25 -11.09
N GLY A 476 -13.90 0.01 -11.43
CA GLY A 476 -14.12 1.08 -10.47
C GLY A 476 -12.87 1.85 -10.06
N PHE A 477 -11.70 1.61 -10.67
CA PHE A 477 -10.51 2.40 -10.36
C PHE A 477 -10.67 3.87 -10.81
N GLY A 478 -10.03 4.79 -10.09
CA GLY A 478 -9.95 6.18 -10.51
C GLY A 478 -9.03 6.38 -11.71
N PHE A 479 -7.90 5.67 -11.71
CA PHE A 479 -6.85 5.77 -12.73
C PHE A 479 -6.22 4.42 -13.09
N LYS A 480 -5.55 4.37 -14.24
CA LYS A 480 -4.74 3.22 -14.70
C LYS A 480 -3.36 3.71 -15.16
N TRP A 481 -2.29 3.00 -14.82
CA TRP A 481 -0.98 3.28 -15.42
C TRP A 481 -0.97 2.97 -16.92
N ASN A 482 -0.42 3.88 -17.73
CA ASN A 482 -0.31 3.68 -19.17
C ASN A 482 0.99 2.95 -19.54
N MET A 483 0.99 1.63 -19.31
CA MET A 483 2.15 0.78 -19.60
C MET A 483 2.50 0.77 -21.10
N GLY A 484 1.51 0.92 -21.98
CA GLY A 484 1.73 1.02 -23.42
C GLY A 484 2.49 2.29 -23.81
N TRP A 485 2.05 3.46 -23.31
CA TRP A 485 2.80 4.71 -23.49
C TRP A 485 4.22 4.62 -22.93
N MET A 486 4.38 4.06 -21.74
CA MET A 486 5.70 3.92 -21.11
C MET A 486 6.63 3.08 -22.00
N HIS A 487 6.17 1.90 -22.42
CA HIS A 487 6.95 1.00 -23.27
C HIS A 487 7.32 1.64 -24.61
N ASP A 488 6.32 2.17 -25.31
CA ASP A 488 6.47 2.75 -26.64
C ASP A 488 7.40 3.98 -26.59
N SER A 489 7.16 4.90 -25.66
CA SER A 489 7.91 6.15 -25.59
C SER A 489 9.36 5.94 -25.12
N LEU A 490 9.61 4.98 -24.21
CA LEU A 490 10.97 4.58 -23.85
C LEU A 490 11.68 3.85 -24.99
N SER A 491 10.98 2.98 -25.73
CA SER A 491 11.54 2.32 -26.91
C SER A 491 11.99 3.36 -27.94
N TYR A 492 11.14 4.35 -28.23
CA TYR A 492 11.45 5.42 -29.16
C TYR A 492 12.66 6.27 -28.72
N ILE A 493 12.72 6.70 -27.46
CA ILE A 493 13.77 7.62 -27.02
C ILE A 493 15.15 6.94 -26.94
N LYS A 494 15.18 5.61 -26.78
CA LYS A 494 16.41 4.80 -26.84
C LYS A 494 17.05 4.75 -28.22
N GLU A 495 16.24 4.90 -29.28
CA GLU A 495 16.76 4.89 -30.64
C GLU A 495 17.71 6.05 -30.88
N ASP A 496 18.81 5.77 -31.59
CA ASP A 496 19.69 6.81 -32.10
C ASP A 496 18.86 7.86 -32.87
N PRO A 497 19.09 9.17 -32.66
CA PRO A 497 18.29 10.21 -33.29
C PRO A 497 18.10 10.06 -34.81
N VAL A 498 19.08 9.49 -35.53
CA VAL A 498 18.96 9.30 -37.00
C VAL A 498 17.98 8.19 -37.39
N HIS A 499 17.68 7.26 -36.48
CA HIS A 499 16.75 6.15 -36.70
C HIS A 499 15.31 6.48 -36.25
N ARG A 500 15.12 7.49 -35.39
CA ARG A 500 13.80 7.86 -34.84
C ARG A 500 12.72 8.10 -35.89
N LYS A 501 13.08 8.56 -37.09
CA LYS A 501 12.14 8.72 -38.21
C LYS A 501 11.45 7.41 -38.61
N TYR A 502 12.12 6.26 -38.48
CA TYR A 502 11.55 4.95 -38.80
C TYR A 502 10.59 4.43 -37.71
N HIS A 503 10.63 5.05 -36.53
CA HIS A 503 9.84 4.69 -35.35
C HIS A 503 8.88 5.81 -34.93
N HIS A 504 8.64 6.82 -35.78
CA HIS A 504 7.85 8.00 -35.41
C HIS A 504 6.44 7.65 -34.92
N ASN A 505 5.83 6.61 -35.51
CA ASN A 505 4.50 6.12 -35.11
C ASN A 505 4.46 5.55 -33.69
N THR A 506 5.60 5.13 -33.13
CA THR A 506 5.69 4.64 -31.75
C THR A 506 5.34 5.74 -30.75
N LEU A 507 5.63 7.02 -31.05
CA LEU A 507 5.21 8.14 -30.17
C LEU A 507 3.75 8.55 -30.34
N THR A 508 3.16 8.35 -31.51
CA THR A 508 1.81 8.83 -31.82
C THR A 508 0.75 7.76 -31.54
N PHE A 509 1.10 6.48 -31.56
CA PHE A 509 0.19 5.37 -31.32
C PHE A 509 -0.51 5.40 -29.93
N PRO A 510 0.19 5.70 -28.81
CA PRO A 510 -0.47 5.77 -27.50
C PRO A 510 -1.64 6.76 -27.43
N LEU A 511 -1.64 7.80 -28.27
CA LEU A 511 -2.72 8.79 -28.31
C LEU A 511 -4.01 8.29 -28.96
N ILE A 512 -3.97 7.17 -29.71
CA ILE A 512 -5.18 6.55 -30.28
C ILE A 512 -6.11 6.06 -29.17
N TYR A 513 -5.54 5.61 -28.05
CA TYR A 513 -6.30 5.09 -26.91
C TYR A 513 -6.13 5.92 -25.64
N ALA A 514 -5.40 7.05 -25.66
CA ALA A 514 -5.12 7.86 -24.47
C ALA A 514 -6.36 8.38 -23.71
N PHE A 515 -7.55 8.30 -24.31
CA PHE A 515 -8.82 8.70 -23.68
C PHE A 515 -9.77 7.51 -23.42
N SER A 516 -9.33 6.26 -23.61
CA SER A 516 -10.13 5.07 -23.28
C SER A 516 -10.17 4.78 -21.78
N GLU A 517 -9.18 5.28 -21.03
CA GLU A 517 -9.03 5.16 -19.59
C GLU A 517 -8.50 6.48 -19.01
N ASN A 518 -8.62 6.66 -17.69
CA ASN A 518 -8.01 7.79 -16.99
C ASN A 518 -6.54 7.44 -16.69
N TYR A 519 -5.63 7.80 -17.59
CA TYR A 519 -4.24 7.36 -17.49
C TYR A 519 -3.36 8.17 -16.54
N VAL A 520 -2.45 7.48 -15.85
CA VAL A 520 -1.19 8.01 -15.30
C VAL A 520 -0.06 7.59 -16.23
N LEU A 521 0.73 8.54 -16.71
CA LEU A 521 1.97 8.29 -17.44
C LEU A 521 3.05 8.02 -16.40
N SER A 522 3.49 6.76 -16.29
CA SER A 522 4.43 6.31 -15.27
C SER A 522 5.81 6.02 -15.82
N LEU A 523 6.83 6.57 -15.17
CA LEU A 523 8.23 6.16 -15.27
C LEU A 523 8.64 5.60 -13.90
N SER A 524 8.27 4.35 -13.65
CA SER A 524 8.32 3.74 -12.32
C SER A 524 9.66 3.07 -11.98
N HIS A 525 9.78 2.60 -10.74
CA HIS A 525 10.92 1.85 -10.23
C HIS A 525 11.29 0.63 -11.08
N ASP A 526 10.31 -0.10 -11.61
CA ASP A 526 10.49 -1.28 -12.46
C ASP A 526 11.29 -1.01 -13.73
N GLU A 527 11.31 0.24 -14.19
CA GLU A 527 11.96 0.63 -15.42
C GLU A 527 13.45 0.94 -15.24
N VAL A 528 13.96 1.03 -14.01
CA VAL A 528 15.34 1.44 -13.74
C VAL A 528 16.14 0.42 -12.92
N VAL A 529 15.83 -0.86 -13.12
CA VAL A 529 16.40 -2.03 -12.42
C VAL A 529 16.63 -3.21 -13.37
N TYR A 530 17.24 -4.29 -12.85
CA TYR A 530 17.40 -5.59 -13.51
C TYR A 530 18.05 -5.51 -14.90
N GLY A 531 19.02 -4.60 -15.08
CA GLY A 531 19.73 -4.44 -16.35
C GLY A 531 19.00 -3.58 -17.39
N LYS A 532 17.84 -3.00 -17.04
CA LYS A 532 17.11 -2.06 -17.91
C LYS A 532 17.77 -0.67 -18.01
N GLN A 533 18.82 -0.43 -17.23
CA GLN A 533 19.54 0.84 -17.08
C GLN A 533 18.70 1.95 -16.42
N SER A 534 19.38 2.94 -15.84
CA SER A 534 18.75 4.19 -15.42
C SER A 534 18.18 4.96 -16.63
N LEU A 535 17.23 5.89 -16.39
CA LEU A 535 16.62 6.66 -17.48
C LEU A 535 17.66 7.44 -18.30
N ILE A 536 18.70 8.00 -17.68
CA ILE A 536 19.72 8.77 -18.40
C ILE A 536 20.56 7.89 -19.33
N TYR A 537 20.86 6.65 -18.93
CA TYR A 537 21.63 5.71 -19.75
C TYR A 537 20.82 5.00 -20.83
N LYS A 538 19.48 5.13 -20.79
CA LYS A 538 18.63 4.81 -21.94
C LYS A 538 18.74 5.87 -23.05
N MET A 539 19.28 7.06 -22.77
CA MET A 539 19.39 8.13 -23.76
C MET A 539 20.65 7.96 -24.63
N PRO A 540 20.56 8.10 -25.96
CA PRO A 540 21.71 7.98 -26.85
C PRO A 540 22.58 9.25 -26.89
N GLY A 541 23.80 9.09 -27.41
CA GLY A 541 24.75 10.18 -27.65
C GLY A 541 25.74 10.42 -26.52
N ASP A 542 26.49 11.53 -26.62
CA ASP A 542 27.38 11.99 -25.55
C ASP A 542 26.60 12.50 -24.33
N GLU A 543 27.29 12.77 -23.23
CA GLU A 543 26.67 13.20 -21.97
C GLU A 543 25.80 14.47 -22.08
N TRP A 544 26.11 15.40 -23.00
CA TRP A 544 25.23 16.55 -23.24
C TRP A 544 23.95 16.11 -23.94
N GLN A 545 24.07 15.27 -24.98
CA GLN A 545 22.91 14.71 -25.68
C GLN A 545 22.06 13.82 -24.78
N GLN A 546 22.66 13.04 -23.88
CA GLN A 546 21.92 12.23 -22.92
C GLN A 546 21.01 13.09 -22.03
N THR A 547 21.57 14.15 -21.45
CA THR A 547 20.78 15.05 -20.60
C THR A 547 19.80 15.89 -21.42
N ALA A 548 20.12 16.28 -22.65
CA ALA A 548 19.18 16.95 -23.56
C ALA A 548 18.00 16.05 -23.94
N ASN A 549 18.26 14.79 -24.29
CA ASN A 549 17.21 13.79 -24.54
C ASN A 549 16.32 13.59 -23.30
N MET A 550 16.91 13.46 -22.12
CA MET A 550 16.14 13.34 -20.86
C MET A 550 15.23 14.55 -20.66
N ARG A 551 15.74 15.78 -20.87
CA ARG A 551 14.95 17.01 -20.75
C ARG A 551 13.83 17.10 -21.78
N ALA A 552 14.11 16.77 -23.04
CA ALA A 552 13.09 16.73 -24.09
C ALA A 552 12.04 15.65 -23.81
N TYR A 553 12.45 14.49 -23.30
CA TYR A 553 11.54 13.39 -22.98
C TYR A 553 10.60 13.73 -21.80
N LEU A 554 11.15 14.33 -20.73
CA LEU A 554 10.36 14.83 -19.61
C LEU A 554 9.43 15.97 -20.05
N GLY A 555 9.91 16.90 -20.89
CA GLY A 555 9.07 17.93 -21.49
C GLY A 555 7.92 17.35 -22.32
N TYR A 556 8.21 16.36 -23.17
CA TYR A 556 7.21 15.63 -23.93
C TYR A 556 6.16 14.98 -23.01
N MET A 557 6.58 14.23 -22.00
CA MET A 557 5.69 13.58 -21.02
C MET A 557 4.77 14.60 -20.33
N TYR A 558 5.30 15.76 -19.94
CA TYR A 558 4.52 16.82 -19.28
C TYR A 558 3.54 17.50 -20.24
N GLY A 559 3.84 17.52 -21.53
CA GLY A 559 2.94 18.01 -22.58
C GLY A 559 1.85 17.02 -23.01
N GLN A 560 2.03 15.71 -22.81
CA GLN A 560 1.05 14.68 -23.19
C GLN A 560 -0.16 14.63 -22.23
N PRO A 561 -1.36 14.20 -22.69
CA PRO A 561 -2.50 13.97 -21.81
C PRO A 561 -2.24 12.79 -20.85
N GLY A 562 -2.76 12.91 -19.63
CA GLY A 562 -2.61 11.93 -18.55
C GLY A 562 -1.92 12.52 -17.32
N LYS A 563 -2.04 11.87 -16.17
CA LYS A 563 -1.36 12.29 -14.92
C LYS A 563 0.13 11.91 -14.97
N LYS A 564 0.97 12.45 -14.08
CA LYS A 564 2.44 12.27 -14.16
C LYS A 564 2.96 11.48 -12.97
N LEU A 565 3.81 10.49 -13.20
CA LEU A 565 4.53 9.78 -12.15
C LEU A 565 5.99 9.59 -12.54
N ASN A 566 6.89 10.01 -11.65
CA ASN A 566 8.34 9.78 -11.78
C ASN A 566 8.84 9.06 -10.52
N PHE A 567 9.63 8.01 -10.72
CA PHE A 567 10.37 7.37 -9.65
C PHE A 567 11.56 8.21 -9.19
N MET A 568 11.82 8.18 -7.89
CA MET A 568 12.95 8.84 -7.26
C MET A 568 14.28 8.53 -7.98
N GLY A 569 15.10 9.55 -8.19
CA GLY A 569 16.33 9.48 -8.98
C GLY A 569 16.15 9.90 -10.45
N ALA A 570 14.96 9.72 -11.03
CA ALA A 570 14.66 10.17 -12.39
C ALA A 570 14.77 11.70 -12.52
N GLU A 571 14.36 12.44 -11.49
CA GLU A 571 14.22 13.88 -11.51
C GLU A 571 15.55 14.63 -11.62
N PHE A 572 16.66 14.01 -11.23
CA PHE A 572 18.00 14.58 -11.37
C PHE A 572 18.90 13.74 -12.30
N ALA A 573 18.30 12.85 -13.09
CA ALA A 573 19.00 11.98 -14.03
C ALA A 573 20.09 11.12 -13.36
N GLN A 574 19.71 10.37 -12.33
CA GLN A 574 20.60 9.39 -11.70
C GLN A 574 21.23 8.46 -12.75
N THR A 575 22.53 8.19 -12.62
CA THR A 575 23.30 7.37 -13.58
C THR A 575 23.22 5.87 -13.27
N GLY A 576 23.40 5.47 -12.01
CA GLY A 576 23.23 4.08 -11.60
C GLY A 576 21.76 3.62 -11.67
N GLU A 577 21.56 2.34 -11.96
CA GLU A 577 20.27 1.69 -11.67
C GLU A 577 19.89 1.88 -10.20
N TRP A 578 18.60 1.83 -9.91
CA TRP A 578 18.15 1.90 -8.53
C TRP A 578 18.67 0.69 -7.75
N ASN A 579 19.31 0.97 -6.62
CA ASN A 579 19.79 -0.04 -5.69
C ASN A 579 19.07 0.13 -4.35
N HIS A 580 18.16 -0.79 -4.04
CA HIS A 580 17.42 -0.78 -2.79
C HIS A 580 18.31 -0.95 -1.53
N ASP A 581 19.51 -1.53 -1.66
CA ASP A 581 20.46 -1.70 -0.55
C ASP A 581 21.22 -0.41 -0.20
N ASP A 582 21.20 0.60 -1.06
CA ASP A 582 21.92 1.87 -0.87
C ASP A 582 20.94 3.07 -0.79
N GLN A 583 21.46 4.29 -0.84
CA GLN A 583 20.70 5.51 -1.14
C GLN A 583 20.86 5.94 -2.60
N LEU A 584 20.01 6.87 -3.02
CA LEU A 584 20.18 7.58 -4.27
C LEU A 584 21.53 8.34 -4.34
N GLN A 585 22.01 8.55 -5.56
CA GLN A 585 23.30 9.17 -5.84
C GLN A 585 23.25 10.70 -5.72
N TRP A 586 22.90 11.22 -4.53
CA TRP A 586 22.71 12.66 -4.27
C TRP A 586 23.92 13.54 -4.62
N PHE A 587 25.14 12.99 -4.58
CA PHE A 587 26.37 13.68 -4.99
C PHE A 587 26.34 14.16 -6.45
N LEU A 588 25.49 13.57 -7.30
CA LEU A 588 25.33 14.00 -8.69
C LEU A 588 24.83 15.45 -8.80
N LEU A 589 24.14 15.97 -7.78
CA LEU A 589 23.66 17.36 -7.74
C LEU A 589 24.80 18.40 -7.55
N GLU A 590 26.02 17.96 -7.28
CA GLU A 590 27.22 18.82 -7.33
C GLU A 590 27.61 19.19 -8.78
N PHE A 591 27.10 18.45 -9.77
CA PHE A 591 27.36 18.69 -11.19
C PHE A 591 26.19 19.43 -11.85
N GLU A 592 26.51 20.47 -12.63
CA GLU A 592 25.53 21.40 -13.21
C GLU A 592 24.47 20.72 -14.08
N ARG A 593 24.82 19.62 -14.78
CA ARG A 593 23.89 18.94 -15.71
C ARG A 593 22.76 18.22 -14.98
N HIS A 594 23.06 17.52 -13.89
CA HIS A 594 22.06 16.83 -13.06
C HIS A 594 21.17 17.84 -12.34
N LYS A 595 21.78 18.90 -11.78
CA LYS A 595 21.03 20.04 -11.21
C LYS A 595 20.14 20.71 -12.25
N GLY A 596 20.59 20.81 -13.50
CA GLY A 596 19.81 21.32 -14.62
C GLY A 596 18.56 20.50 -14.93
N VAL A 597 18.65 19.17 -14.91
CA VAL A 597 17.48 18.28 -15.05
C VAL A 597 16.53 18.43 -13.86
N GLN A 598 17.05 18.49 -12.64
CA GLN A 598 16.23 18.72 -11.43
C GLN A 598 15.49 20.06 -11.49
N ASN A 599 16.17 21.12 -11.93
CA ASN A 599 15.55 22.42 -12.15
C ASN A 599 14.44 22.37 -13.20
N LEU A 600 14.64 21.60 -14.27
CA LEU A 600 13.59 21.43 -15.27
C LEU A 600 12.37 20.72 -14.68
N VAL A 601 12.55 19.63 -13.92
CA VAL A 601 11.41 18.91 -13.33
C VAL A 601 10.63 19.81 -12.36
N ARG A 602 11.33 20.62 -11.55
CA ARG A 602 10.70 21.64 -10.70
C ARG A 602 9.81 22.60 -11.51
N ASP A 603 10.35 23.15 -12.59
CA ASP A 603 9.64 24.13 -13.42
C ASP A 603 8.51 23.47 -14.24
N LEU A 604 8.67 22.22 -14.67
CA LEU A 604 7.63 21.42 -15.32
C LEU A 604 6.46 21.13 -14.37
N ASN A 605 6.74 20.79 -13.10
CA ASN A 605 5.72 20.61 -12.07
C ASN A 605 4.94 21.92 -11.83
N GLN A 606 5.64 23.05 -11.70
CA GLN A 606 4.99 24.36 -11.59
C GLN A 606 4.14 24.69 -12.83
N LEU A 607 4.67 24.47 -14.03
CA LEU A 607 3.96 24.70 -15.29
C LEU A 607 2.67 23.87 -15.35
N TYR A 608 2.76 22.57 -15.05
CA TYR A 608 1.64 21.64 -15.05
C TYR A 608 0.55 22.06 -14.05
N ARG A 609 0.92 22.55 -12.87
CA ARG A 609 -0.03 23.01 -11.84
C ARG A 609 -0.69 24.34 -12.17
N THR A 610 0.05 25.25 -12.77
CA THR A 610 -0.42 26.63 -13.02
C THR A 610 -1.28 26.78 -14.28
N HIS A 611 -1.12 25.88 -15.26
CA HIS A 611 -1.84 25.95 -16.52
C HIS A 611 -2.82 24.79 -16.65
N SER A 612 -4.11 25.05 -16.44
CA SER A 612 -5.15 24.00 -16.46
C SER A 612 -5.30 23.30 -17.81
N ALA A 613 -4.89 23.93 -18.91
CA ALA A 613 -4.83 23.30 -20.22
C ALA A 613 -4.00 22.00 -20.23
N LEU A 614 -2.99 21.91 -19.36
CA LEU A 614 -2.12 20.74 -19.29
C LEU A 614 -2.70 19.58 -18.48
N HIS A 615 -3.79 19.77 -17.73
CA HIS A 615 -4.27 18.74 -16.79
C HIS A 615 -5.79 18.57 -16.65
N GLU A 616 -6.59 19.62 -16.89
CA GLU A 616 -8.04 19.61 -16.61
C GLU A 616 -8.78 18.60 -17.46
N LEU A 617 -8.42 18.52 -18.75
CA LEU A 617 -9.05 17.64 -19.73
C LEU A 617 -8.12 16.48 -20.13
N ASP A 618 -7.27 16.00 -19.22
CA ASP A 618 -6.39 14.84 -19.48
C ASP A 618 -7.15 13.58 -19.93
N CYS A 619 -8.39 13.43 -19.46
CA CYS A 619 -9.24 12.25 -19.71
C CYS A 619 -10.36 12.54 -20.73
N ASP A 620 -10.29 13.65 -21.46
CA ASP A 620 -11.28 14.05 -22.47
C ASP A 620 -10.57 14.40 -23.79
N PRO A 621 -10.96 13.80 -24.94
CA PRO A 621 -10.37 14.11 -26.24
C PRO A 621 -10.37 15.61 -26.60
N GLN A 622 -11.32 16.40 -26.07
CA GLN A 622 -11.37 17.86 -26.28
C GLN A 622 -10.15 18.60 -25.72
N GLY A 623 -9.41 17.99 -24.80
CA GLY A 623 -8.22 18.57 -24.18
C GLY A 623 -6.95 18.49 -25.02
N PHE A 624 -7.02 17.94 -26.23
CA PHE A 624 -5.84 17.66 -27.07
C PHE A 624 -6.14 17.88 -28.56
N GLU A 625 -5.22 18.51 -29.28
CA GLU A 625 -5.33 18.68 -30.73
C GLU A 625 -3.95 18.57 -31.40
N TRP A 626 -3.77 17.62 -32.33
CA TRP A 626 -2.54 17.54 -33.11
C TRP A 626 -2.36 18.76 -34.01
N ARG A 627 -1.17 19.37 -34.02
CA ARG A 627 -0.76 20.39 -35.01
C ARG A 627 0.18 19.80 -36.06
N LEU A 628 1.02 18.87 -35.65
CA LEU A 628 1.95 18.15 -36.52
C LEU A 628 2.22 16.77 -35.92
N GLN A 629 1.79 15.73 -36.61
CA GLN A 629 1.93 14.33 -36.18
C GLN A 629 2.78 13.48 -37.13
N ASP A 630 3.07 13.99 -38.33
CA ASP A 630 3.60 13.24 -39.48
C ASP A 630 4.95 13.79 -39.98
N ALA A 631 5.68 14.53 -39.15
CA ALA A 631 7.02 15.03 -39.44
C ALA A 631 8.12 14.04 -39.04
N ALA A 632 7.98 12.79 -39.49
CA ALA A 632 8.91 11.70 -39.19
C ALA A 632 10.36 12.04 -39.58
N ASP A 633 10.58 12.61 -40.77
CA ASP A 633 11.91 12.96 -41.27
C ASP A 633 12.66 13.97 -40.36
N ALA A 634 11.92 14.87 -39.71
CA ALA A 634 12.48 15.81 -38.72
C ALA A 634 12.45 15.26 -37.29
N SER A 635 11.71 14.17 -37.04
CA SER A 635 11.38 13.66 -35.71
C SER A 635 10.86 14.76 -34.78
N ILE A 636 9.96 15.59 -35.32
CA ILE A 636 9.26 16.65 -34.60
C ILE A 636 7.79 16.28 -34.47
N ILE A 637 7.23 16.51 -33.29
CA ILE A 637 5.79 16.50 -33.07
C ILE A 637 5.36 17.84 -32.47
N ALA A 638 4.13 18.26 -32.78
CA ALA A 638 3.51 19.42 -32.18
C ALA A 638 2.02 19.21 -31.94
N HIS A 639 1.54 19.64 -30.78
CA HIS A 639 0.14 19.54 -30.40
C HIS A 639 -0.27 20.68 -29.47
N GLU A 640 -1.56 20.95 -29.39
CA GLU A 640 -2.14 21.87 -28.42
C GLU A 640 -2.80 21.07 -27.30
N ARG A 641 -2.59 21.53 -26.07
CA ARG A 641 -3.34 21.14 -24.88
C ARG A 641 -4.35 22.22 -24.56
N ILE A 642 -5.57 21.83 -24.19
CA ILE A 642 -6.73 22.72 -24.15
C ILE A 642 -7.50 22.50 -22.84
N ASN A 643 -7.93 23.59 -22.19
CA ASN A 643 -8.83 23.50 -21.03
C ASN A 643 -10.29 23.75 -21.40
N SER A 644 -11.20 23.61 -20.43
CA SER A 644 -12.64 23.82 -20.65
C SER A 644 -13.00 25.26 -21.04
N ALA A 645 -12.15 26.23 -20.68
CA ALA A 645 -12.29 27.65 -21.04
C ALA A 645 -11.73 27.98 -22.44
N GLY A 646 -11.07 27.03 -23.10
CA GLY A 646 -10.45 27.20 -24.42
C GLY A 646 -9.06 27.83 -24.41
N GLU A 647 -8.41 27.99 -23.24
CA GLU A 647 -6.98 28.33 -23.18
C GLU A 647 -6.16 27.20 -23.80
N ARG A 648 -5.14 27.58 -24.59
CA ARG A 648 -4.32 26.63 -25.35
C ARG A 648 -2.85 26.76 -24.99
N VAL A 649 -2.20 25.62 -24.80
CA VAL A 649 -0.75 25.50 -24.70
C VAL A 649 -0.25 24.66 -25.87
N LEU A 650 0.48 25.29 -26.78
CA LEU A 650 1.19 24.63 -27.87
C LEU A 650 2.48 24.00 -27.34
N VAL A 651 2.60 22.69 -27.51
CA VAL A 651 3.77 21.89 -27.16
C VAL A 651 4.45 21.43 -28.43
N ILE A 652 5.75 21.62 -28.51
CA ILE A 652 6.56 21.23 -29.68
C ILE A 652 7.78 20.49 -29.17
N THR A 653 8.02 19.27 -29.65
CA THR A 653 9.22 18.50 -29.27
C THR A 653 10.04 18.14 -30.51
N ASN A 654 11.33 18.48 -30.48
CA ASN A 654 12.33 18.03 -31.42
C ASN A 654 13.14 16.89 -30.80
N PHE A 655 13.06 15.71 -31.38
CA PHE A 655 13.79 14.53 -30.95
C PHE A 655 15.09 14.31 -31.74
N THR A 656 15.65 15.31 -32.39
CA THR A 656 16.99 15.21 -33.00
C THR A 656 17.94 16.31 -32.50
N PRO A 657 19.26 16.09 -32.56
CA PRO A 657 20.25 17.13 -32.24
C PRO A 657 20.36 18.20 -33.32
N VAL A 658 19.51 18.19 -34.36
CA VAL A 658 19.50 19.18 -35.44
C VAL A 658 18.52 20.30 -35.07
N PRO A 659 18.99 21.54 -34.85
CA PRO A 659 18.10 22.68 -34.61
C PRO A 659 17.45 23.17 -35.91
N HIS A 660 16.33 23.88 -35.78
CA HIS A 660 15.63 24.50 -36.90
C HIS A 660 15.48 26.02 -36.70
N GLU A 661 16.11 26.83 -37.54
CA GLU A 661 16.06 28.30 -37.44
C GLU A 661 14.79 28.94 -38.03
N ALA A 662 14.09 28.22 -38.90
CA ALA A 662 12.90 28.71 -39.57
C ALA A 662 11.91 27.57 -39.82
N PHE A 663 11.44 26.95 -38.74
CA PHE A 663 10.41 25.93 -38.81
C PHE A 663 9.03 26.58 -38.97
N ARG A 664 8.23 26.12 -39.92
CA ARG A 664 6.89 26.64 -40.16
C ARG A 664 5.88 25.65 -39.60
N LEU A 665 4.94 26.11 -38.78
CA LEU A 665 3.90 25.27 -38.17
C LEU A 665 2.53 25.93 -38.31
N GLY A 666 1.57 25.24 -38.92
CA GLY A 666 0.18 25.68 -39.04
C GLY A 666 -0.51 25.84 -37.69
N VAL A 667 -1.30 26.90 -37.54
CA VAL A 667 -2.11 27.18 -36.35
C VAL A 667 -3.52 27.62 -36.75
N PRO A 668 -4.56 27.33 -35.92
CA PRO A 668 -5.94 27.48 -36.35
C PRO A 668 -6.42 28.93 -36.43
N VAL A 669 -5.82 29.82 -35.64
CA VAL A 669 -6.28 31.21 -35.47
C VAL A 669 -5.12 32.19 -35.61
N SER A 670 -5.45 33.43 -35.94
CA SER A 670 -4.48 34.52 -35.87
C SER A 670 -4.31 34.91 -34.41
N ALA A 671 -3.12 34.68 -33.85
CA ALA A 671 -2.87 34.85 -32.43
C ALA A 671 -1.39 35.14 -32.13
N THR A 672 -1.15 35.53 -30.88
CA THR A 672 0.19 35.71 -30.32
C THR A 672 0.48 34.54 -29.39
N TYR A 673 1.61 33.87 -29.60
CA TYR A 673 2.08 32.77 -28.77
C TYR A 673 3.22 33.25 -27.89
N GLN A 674 3.11 33.07 -26.58
CA GLN A 674 4.13 33.45 -25.59
C GLN A 674 4.82 32.21 -25.04
N LEU A 675 6.16 32.20 -25.08
CA LEU A 675 6.96 31.10 -24.56
C LEU A 675 6.77 31.00 -23.04
N LEU A 676 6.35 29.82 -22.58
CA LEU A 676 6.24 29.47 -21.17
C LEU A 676 7.50 28.77 -20.65
N LEU A 677 8.01 27.80 -21.43
CA LEU A 677 9.16 26.99 -21.03
C LEU A 677 9.93 26.49 -22.26
N ASN A 678 11.27 26.56 -22.20
CA ASN A 678 12.17 25.94 -23.16
C ASN A 678 13.16 25.00 -22.44
N THR A 679 13.07 23.71 -22.71
CA THR A 679 13.95 22.68 -22.10
C THR A 679 15.43 22.79 -22.52
N ASP A 680 15.78 23.59 -23.54
CA ASP A 680 17.15 23.88 -23.98
C ASP A 680 17.76 25.15 -23.32
N GLU A 681 17.07 25.78 -22.38
CA GLU A 681 17.63 26.92 -21.64
C GLU A 681 18.91 26.54 -20.88
N LYS A 682 19.88 27.46 -20.81
CA LYS A 682 21.17 27.24 -20.15
C LYS A 682 21.03 26.85 -18.67
N ARG A 683 20.00 27.34 -17.97
CA ARG A 683 19.72 26.99 -16.57
C ARG A 683 19.37 25.50 -16.36
N TYR A 684 19.01 24.80 -17.44
CA TYR A 684 18.78 23.35 -17.43
C TYR A 684 19.96 22.56 -18.03
N GLY A 685 21.07 23.22 -18.40
CA GLY A 685 22.20 22.59 -19.10
C GLY A 685 21.99 22.42 -20.61
N GLY A 686 21.04 23.15 -21.21
CA GLY A 686 20.86 23.18 -22.67
C GLY A 686 21.89 24.05 -23.39
N SER A 687 21.83 24.02 -24.73
CA SER A 687 22.74 24.77 -25.60
C SER A 687 22.53 26.28 -25.52
N GLY A 688 21.34 26.72 -25.09
CA GLY A 688 20.95 28.12 -25.11
C GLY A 688 20.69 28.62 -26.53
N PHE A 689 20.17 27.75 -27.41
CA PHE A 689 19.72 28.14 -28.73
C PHE A 689 18.68 29.25 -28.62
N ASP A 690 18.79 30.26 -29.48
CA ASP A 690 17.93 31.45 -29.41
C ASP A 690 16.50 31.11 -29.87
N VAL A 691 15.57 31.11 -28.91
CA VAL A 691 14.15 30.82 -29.09
C VAL A 691 13.36 32.10 -28.92
N LEU A 692 12.38 32.30 -29.80
CA LEU A 692 11.52 33.49 -29.78
C LEU A 692 10.61 33.45 -28.54
N SER A 693 10.71 34.45 -27.67
CA SER A 693 9.86 34.55 -26.48
C SER A 693 8.39 34.86 -26.81
N VAL A 694 8.15 35.52 -27.95
CA VAL A 694 6.83 35.83 -28.47
C VAL A 694 6.83 35.58 -29.98
N VAL A 695 5.81 34.88 -30.47
CA VAL A 695 5.66 34.54 -31.89
C VAL A 695 4.25 34.92 -32.34
N ASN A 696 4.16 35.77 -33.36
CA ASN A 696 2.90 36.10 -33.99
C ASN A 696 2.63 35.15 -35.14
N SER A 697 1.36 34.75 -35.32
CA SER A 697 0.94 34.04 -36.52
C SER A 697 1.04 34.93 -37.77
N ASP A 698 1.57 34.37 -38.86
CA ASP A 698 1.52 34.95 -40.19
C ASP A 698 0.36 34.36 -40.98
N ARG A 699 -0.23 35.14 -41.90
CA ARG A 699 -1.20 34.65 -42.90
C ARG A 699 -0.49 33.92 -44.04
N VAL A 700 0.24 32.86 -43.69
CA VAL A 700 0.95 31.96 -44.61
C VAL A 700 0.40 30.56 -44.38
N PRO A 701 -0.21 29.91 -45.39
CA PRO A 701 -0.77 28.58 -45.22
C PRO A 701 0.28 27.51 -44.91
N SER A 702 -0.01 26.61 -43.99
CA SER A 702 0.84 25.47 -43.59
C SER A 702 -0.01 24.38 -42.93
N GLU A 703 0.31 23.09 -43.14
CA GLU A 703 -0.43 21.94 -42.58
C GLU A 703 -1.96 22.01 -42.79
N GLY A 704 -2.39 22.59 -43.91
CA GLY A 704 -3.82 22.77 -44.25
C GLY A 704 -4.54 23.91 -43.52
N LEU A 705 -3.83 24.70 -42.71
CA LEU A 705 -4.37 25.85 -41.97
C LEU A 705 -3.98 27.18 -42.62
N ALA A 706 -4.79 28.22 -42.44
CA ALA A 706 -4.61 29.52 -43.08
C ALA A 706 -3.57 30.43 -42.40
N GLN A 707 -3.24 30.12 -41.14
CA GLN A 707 -2.27 30.85 -40.32
C GLN A 707 -1.13 29.90 -39.94
N SER A 708 0.06 30.43 -39.70
CA SER A 708 1.21 29.64 -39.27
C SER A 708 2.20 30.45 -38.45
N LEU A 709 2.99 29.77 -37.64
CA LEU A 709 4.09 30.34 -36.86
C LEU A 709 5.41 30.09 -37.58
N ARG A 710 6.31 31.09 -37.57
CA ARG A 710 7.72 30.91 -37.91
C ARG A 710 8.52 30.73 -36.62
N LEU A 711 8.94 29.51 -36.35
CA LEU A 711 9.53 29.09 -35.09
C LEU A 711 11.03 28.83 -35.22
N ARG A 712 11.72 29.01 -34.10
CA ARG A 712 13.09 28.58 -33.88
C ARG A 712 13.06 27.43 -32.89
N ILE A 713 13.37 26.22 -33.34
CA ILE A 713 13.26 24.99 -32.54
C ILE A 713 14.67 24.52 -32.17
N PRO A 714 15.02 24.45 -30.87
CA PRO A 714 16.31 23.96 -30.40
C PRO A 714 16.55 22.48 -30.74
N PRO A 715 17.81 22.02 -30.63
CA PRO A 715 18.12 20.59 -30.72
C PRO A 715 17.67 19.86 -29.45
N LEU A 716 17.11 18.66 -29.57
CA LEU A 716 16.74 17.79 -28.45
C LEU A 716 15.99 18.54 -27.34
N ALA A 717 14.84 19.13 -27.68
CA ALA A 717 14.12 20.01 -26.77
C ALA A 717 12.61 19.98 -26.98
N THR A 718 11.88 20.16 -25.89
CA THR A 718 10.48 20.55 -25.86
C THR A 718 10.33 22.04 -25.56
N LEU A 719 9.42 22.69 -26.29
CA LEU A 719 8.96 24.06 -26.10
C LEU A 719 7.48 24.08 -25.72
N PHE A 720 7.11 24.97 -24.82
CA PHE A 720 5.73 25.25 -24.44
C PHE A 720 5.39 26.71 -24.72
N TYR A 721 4.35 26.97 -25.49
CA TYR A 721 3.84 28.32 -25.78
C TYR A 721 2.38 28.44 -25.36
N LYS A 722 2.02 29.50 -24.63
CA LYS A 722 0.62 29.87 -24.38
C LYS A 722 0.08 30.66 -25.56
N LEU A 723 -1.11 30.34 -26.03
CA LEU A 723 -1.87 31.20 -26.92
C LEU A 723 -2.51 32.34 -26.09
N ASN A 724 -2.19 33.58 -26.43
CA ASN A 724 -2.72 34.80 -25.81
C ASN A 724 -3.86 35.43 -26.62
#